data_AF-A0A7L9IYS5-F1
#
_entry.id   AF-A0A7L9IYS5-F1
#
_cell.length_a   1.000
_cell.length_b   1.000
_cell.length_c   1.000
_cell.angle_alpha   90.00
_cell.angle_beta   90.00
_cell.angle_gamma   90.00
#
_symmetry.space_group_name_H-M   'P 1'
#
loop_
_entity.id
_entity.type
_entity.pdbx_description
1 polymer ?
#
loop_
_entity_poly.entity_id
_entity_poly.type
_entity_poly.pdbx_seq_one_letter_code
_entity_poly.pdbx_strand_id
1 'polypeptide(L)'
;MRALVAMTSALAMTLVGVGAAGAGADRAGAAPTTTTAAAAVPGSWSFSGSGFGHGVGMSQYGALAQAKAGRSAQQILASYYTGTTYDQVPDTQTIRVNIVSGATTTSVSGRATGTNGGRLTVSAGGRTLTTGAGQTLTLRRSGSSVVASCSGCSPTSVTGSSVQVTWDESRTDLGLGAKRYRHAPFVITPTPGAATLQGVLHLRLADEYLDQIREVPWSWPRAALEAQAAAARSYALRKVSAGVRSACACHVRDSISDQVYGPVPEGAEASAWPQWRAAVAAGGSSTTGYVPRYAGQIIEALYSSSSSGRTVNNEDVFLGEPVPYLRSVSDPWSTTADNPRRSWTATVTGAKLASAFGLPDVASLNLSDRTSAGTVRTAVATSSTGATRSLGGDAMRRALGLSSAATQRPISRTAGASAADLAAEVARSSVQVSARSVVIASSYESDVAHLVMARPLAGSLGAPLLLSGRNQLTGATVRELDRRGSQVTRAYVVAGSPMVTSSVVDQLRARGIAVTRVGLSDKDATGAAVVDLMRQQGPVAVAAASTQASVPEAGAFAGVAGPRREPIVWAGSTRVGWRSKAALTRAGVRTVRIIGPTTRVPSAVTSDLVASGFRTMRFSGSSSSLVSAQLADYFRNSYTGTRVVLARTGGGRTSDPAIAAGQRAPVLVVTTSAPGSVTSLVQRSPHWPAVRALGPTTRVSSASLTKVRRA
;
A
#
# COMPACT_ATOMS: atom_id res chain seq x y z
N MET A 1 -22.02 41.96 -9.55
CA MET A 1 -21.37 43.26 -9.29
C MET A 1 -19.97 43.22 -9.90
N ARG A 2 -19.68 44.19 -10.77
CA ARG A 2 -18.43 44.34 -11.55
C ARG A 2 -17.32 45.00 -10.73
N ALA A 3 -16.06 44.66 -11.05
CA ALA A 3 -14.83 45.50 -11.07
C ALA A 3 -13.63 44.52 -10.94
N LEU A 4 -12.67 44.31 -11.85
CA LEU A 4 -11.92 45.14 -12.81
C LEU A 4 -11.02 46.19 -12.15
N VAL A 5 -9.74 45.84 -11.95
CA VAL A 5 -8.59 46.75 -12.04
C VAL A 5 -7.39 45.96 -12.56
N ALA A 6 -6.82 46.44 -13.67
CA ALA A 6 -5.51 46.09 -14.20
C ALA A 6 -4.56 47.24 -13.92
N MET A 7 -3.28 46.97 -13.65
CA MET A 7 -2.22 47.97 -13.81
C MET A 7 -0.92 47.28 -14.25
N THR A 8 -0.44 47.74 -15.40
CA THR A 8 0.81 47.44 -16.08
C THR A 8 1.95 48.29 -15.53
N SER A 9 3.17 47.78 -15.54
CA SER A 9 4.40 48.60 -15.58
C SER A 9 5.53 47.81 -16.22
N ALA A 10 5.93 48.26 -17.40
CA ALA A 10 7.12 47.83 -18.13
C ALA A 10 8.28 48.78 -17.75
N LEU A 11 9.49 48.23 -17.63
CA LEU A 11 10.71 49.03 -17.65
C LEU A 11 11.76 48.32 -18.52
N ALA A 12 12.18 49.02 -19.57
CA ALA A 12 13.28 48.67 -20.46
C ALA A 12 14.37 49.73 -20.32
N MET A 13 15.63 49.32 -20.26
CA MET A 13 16.88 50.10 -20.42
C MET A 13 18.04 49.13 -20.12
N THR A 14 19.18 49.03 -20.79
CA THR A 14 19.74 49.53 -22.06
C THR A 14 21.02 48.70 -22.27
N LEU A 15 21.34 48.29 -23.50
CA LEU A 15 22.66 47.73 -23.85
C LEU A 15 23.66 48.88 -24.09
N VAL A 16 24.87 48.77 -23.52
CA VAL A 16 26.08 49.43 -24.05
C VAL A 16 27.18 48.38 -24.11
N GLY A 17 27.84 48.29 -25.26
CA GLY A 17 28.92 47.35 -25.53
C GLY A 17 30.31 47.99 -25.59
N VAL A 18 31.27 47.05 -25.61
CA VAL A 18 32.63 47.08 -26.16
C VAL A 18 33.77 47.64 -25.29
N GLY A 19 34.72 46.75 -24.99
CA GLY A 19 36.10 47.03 -24.62
C GLY A 19 36.91 45.72 -24.64
N ALA A 20 37.67 45.48 -25.71
CA ALA A 20 38.52 44.32 -25.91
C ALA A 20 39.94 44.55 -25.39
N ALA A 21 40.60 43.47 -24.94
CA ALA A 21 42.01 43.08 -25.12
C ALA A 21 42.65 42.51 -23.83
N GLY A 22 43.27 41.34 -23.96
CA GLY A 22 44.09 40.73 -22.91
C GLY A 22 44.18 39.21 -23.05
N ALA A 23 44.99 38.74 -23.98
CA ALA A 23 45.29 37.33 -24.18
C ALA A 23 46.08 36.74 -23.00
N GLY A 24 45.65 35.57 -22.52
CA GLY A 24 46.38 34.74 -21.57
C GLY A 24 45.84 33.32 -21.67
N ALA A 25 46.49 32.50 -22.48
CA ALA A 25 46.14 31.11 -22.68
C ALA A 25 46.57 30.27 -21.47
N ASP A 26 45.61 29.80 -20.68
CA ASP A 26 45.81 28.67 -19.77
C ASP A 26 44.77 27.59 -20.04
N ARG A 27 45.27 26.42 -20.47
CA ARG A 27 44.49 25.20 -20.70
C ARG A 27 44.05 24.63 -19.34
N ALA A 28 42.91 25.08 -18.83
CA ALA A 28 42.19 24.38 -17.78
C ALA A 28 41.28 23.32 -18.41
N GLY A 29 41.60 22.04 -18.19
CA GLY A 29 40.76 20.91 -18.59
C GLY A 29 39.36 21.05 -18.01
N ALA A 30 38.35 21.03 -18.89
CA ALA A 30 36.95 21.02 -18.52
C ALA A 30 36.67 19.85 -17.56
N ALA A 31 36.17 20.18 -16.37
CA ALA A 31 35.60 19.20 -15.46
C ALA A 31 34.49 18.43 -16.20
N PRO A 32 34.41 17.10 -16.07
CA PRO A 32 33.34 16.34 -16.69
C PRO A 32 32.02 16.77 -16.05
N THR A 33 31.18 17.43 -16.83
CA THR A 33 29.76 17.62 -16.53
C THR A 33 29.15 16.25 -16.36
N THR A 34 28.86 15.87 -15.11
CA THR A 34 28.06 14.71 -14.77
C THR A 34 26.63 14.95 -15.25
N THR A 35 26.33 14.52 -16.48
CA THR A 35 24.96 14.38 -16.96
C THR A 35 24.26 13.41 -16.01
N THR A 36 23.37 13.95 -15.18
CA THR A 36 22.55 13.14 -14.26
C THR A 36 21.65 12.29 -15.15
N ALA A 37 21.87 10.98 -15.19
CA ALA A 37 21.04 10.07 -15.97
C ALA A 37 19.56 10.28 -15.57
N ALA A 38 18.71 10.68 -16.51
CA ALA A 38 17.28 10.87 -16.29
C ALA A 38 16.70 9.57 -15.71
N ALA A 39 15.93 9.69 -14.62
CA ALA A 39 15.32 8.54 -13.97
C ALA A 39 14.39 7.82 -14.97
N ALA A 40 14.60 6.53 -15.18
CA ALA A 40 13.75 5.72 -16.06
C ALA A 40 12.29 5.76 -15.57
N VAL A 41 11.38 6.23 -16.43
CA VAL A 41 9.94 6.35 -16.12
C VAL A 41 9.28 4.97 -16.18
N PRO A 42 8.62 4.50 -15.10
CA PRO A 42 7.95 3.20 -15.13
C PRO A 42 6.70 3.20 -16.02
N GLY A 43 6.56 2.19 -16.88
CA GLY A 43 5.36 2.00 -17.72
C GLY A 43 4.12 1.53 -16.96
N SER A 44 4.31 0.93 -15.78
CA SER A 44 3.23 0.50 -14.89
C SER A 44 3.66 0.51 -13.42
N TRP A 45 2.68 0.60 -12.53
CA TRP A 45 2.83 0.69 -11.09
C TRP A 45 1.92 -0.33 -10.41
N SER A 46 2.50 -1.19 -9.57
CA SER A 46 1.75 -2.18 -8.79
C SER A 46 1.51 -1.70 -7.38
N PHE A 47 0.24 -1.68 -6.98
CA PHE A 47 -0.22 -1.34 -5.64
C PHE A 47 -0.71 -2.60 -4.92
N SER A 48 -0.47 -2.65 -3.62
CA SER A 48 -1.16 -3.59 -2.73
C SER A 48 -1.71 -2.83 -1.54
N GLY A 49 -2.78 -3.32 -0.93
CA GLY A 49 -3.38 -2.70 0.24
C GLY A 49 -4.45 -3.58 0.87
N SER A 50 -5.27 -2.98 1.71
CA SER A 50 -6.44 -3.61 2.34
C SER A 50 -7.60 -2.62 2.42
N GLY A 51 -8.78 -3.04 2.84
CA GLY A 51 -9.96 -2.19 3.00
C GLY A 51 -10.60 -1.78 1.69
N PHE A 52 -11.75 -1.11 1.80
CA PHE A 52 -12.51 -0.64 0.65
C PHE A 52 -13.34 0.59 1.05
N GLY A 53 -13.18 1.68 0.30
CA GLY A 53 -13.83 2.97 0.58
C GLY A 53 -12.92 3.94 1.34
N HIS A 54 -13.54 4.90 2.04
CA HIS A 54 -12.82 5.97 2.75
C HIS A 54 -12.33 5.60 4.15
N GLY A 55 -12.90 4.58 4.80
CA GLY A 55 -12.49 4.12 6.13
C GLY A 55 -12.94 5.00 7.30
N VAL A 56 -13.55 6.17 7.07
CA VAL A 56 -14.22 6.99 8.11
C VAL A 56 -15.52 6.33 8.59
N GLY A 57 -15.74 6.34 9.91
CA GLY A 57 -16.97 5.87 10.54
C GLY A 57 -17.15 4.34 10.51
N MET A 58 -18.38 3.86 10.42
CA MET A 58 -18.66 2.43 10.58
C MET A 58 -18.10 1.59 9.42
N SER A 59 -17.36 0.53 9.77
CA SER A 59 -16.88 -0.49 8.84
C SER A 59 -17.93 -1.58 8.68
N GLN A 60 -18.49 -1.74 7.48
CA GLN A 60 -19.59 -2.69 7.24
C GLN A 60 -19.17 -4.14 7.52
N TYR A 61 -18.00 -4.57 7.02
CA TYR A 61 -17.47 -5.89 7.34
C TYR A 61 -17.03 -6.03 8.81
N GLY A 62 -16.61 -4.94 9.45
CA GLY A 62 -16.35 -4.95 10.89
C GLY A 62 -17.65 -5.10 11.71
N ALA A 63 -18.74 -4.47 11.28
CA ALA A 63 -20.07 -4.64 11.86
C ALA A 63 -20.60 -6.08 11.69
N LEU A 64 -20.40 -6.71 10.52
CA LEU A 64 -20.70 -8.12 10.30
C LEU A 64 -19.98 -9.02 11.31
N ALA A 65 -18.66 -8.87 11.44
CA ALA A 65 -17.87 -9.68 12.35
C ALA A 65 -18.24 -9.45 13.82
N GLN A 66 -18.54 -8.21 14.22
CA GLN A 66 -19.06 -7.89 15.55
C GLN A 66 -20.43 -8.54 15.82
N ALA A 67 -21.34 -8.51 14.85
CA ALA A 67 -22.66 -9.15 14.98
C ALA A 67 -22.55 -10.67 15.09
N LYS A 68 -21.65 -11.31 14.32
CA LYS A 68 -21.34 -12.74 14.46
C LYS A 68 -20.75 -13.09 15.83
N ALA A 69 -20.06 -12.14 16.46
CA ALA A 69 -19.57 -12.26 17.83
C ALA A 69 -20.63 -11.92 18.90
N GLY A 70 -21.90 -11.76 18.51
CA GLY A 70 -23.03 -11.56 19.44
C GLY A 70 -23.24 -10.11 19.90
N ARG A 71 -22.56 -9.12 19.30
CA ARG A 71 -22.74 -7.71 19.67
C ARG A 71 -24.06 -7.15 19.14
N SER A 72 -24.73 -6.33 19.95
CA SER A 72 -25.96 -5.63 19.53
C SER A 72 -25.68 -4.48 18.56
N ALA A 73 -26.70 -3.99 17.87
CA ALA A 73 -26.58 -2.85 16.96
C ALA A 73 -26.02 -1.60 17.66
N GLN A 74 -26.51 -1.29 18.86
CA GLN A 74 -26.01 -0.19 19.69
C GLN A 74 -24.52 -0.36 20.01
N GLN A 75 -24.09 -1.56 20.42
CA GLN A 75 -22.69 -1.86 20.72
C GLN A 75 -21.80 -1.77 19.47
N ILE A 76 -22.32 -2.11 18.30
CA ILE A 76 -21.61 -1.97 17.02
C ILE A 76 -21.43 -0.50 16.68
N LEU A 77 -22.50 0.30 16.73
CA LEU A 77 -22.46 1.74 16.42
C LEU A 77 -21.54 2.49 17.38
N ALA A 78 -21.63 2.23 18.68
CA ALA A 78 -20.78 2.84 19.70
C ALA A 78 -19.29 2.48 19.53
N SER A 79 -18.96 1.35 18.90
CA SER A 79 -17.57 1.02 18.56
C SER A 79 -16.97 1.94 17.50
N TYR A 80 -17.79 2.58 16.65
CA TYR A 80 -17.34 3.39 15.51
C TYR A 80 -17.61 4.88 15.67
N TYR A 81 -18.67 5.25 16.36
CA TYR A 81 -19.04 6.64 16.60
C TYR A 81 -18.73 6.99 18.06
N THR A 82 -17.66 7.77 18.26
CA THR A 82 -17.13 8.02 19.61
C THR A 82 -18.02 8.98 20.38
N GLY A 83 -18.32 8.65 21.65
CA GLY A 83 -19.09 9.53 22.53
C GLY A 83 -20.55 9.72 22.13
N THR A 84 -21.11 8.81 21.33
CA THR A 84 -22.51 8.91 20.88
C THR A 84 -23.47 8.12 21.76
N THR A 85 -24.68 8.65 21.92
CA THR A 85 -25.86 7.93 22.44
C THR A 85 -26.62 7.25 21.30
N TYR A 86 -27.61 6.42 21.63
CA TYR A 86 -28.45 5.71 20.67
C TYR A 86 -29.92 5.96 21.02
N ASP A 87 -30.50 6.96 20.40
CA ASP A 87 -31.77 7.54 20.83
C ASP A 87 -32.81 7.52 19.73
N GLN A 88 -34.07 7.42 20.12
CA GLN A 88 -35.22 7.50 19.23
C GLN A 88 -35.51 8.97 18.88
N VAL A 89 -35.70 9.25 17.60
CA VAL A 89 -36.00 10.60 17.08
C VAL A 89 -37.15 10.55 16.07
N PRO A 90 -37.92 11.63 15.87
CA PRO A 90 -38.90 11.70 14.79
C PRO A 90 -38.26 11.58 13.41
N ASP A 91 -38.74 10.64 12.60
CA ASP A 91 -38.23 10.34 11.26
C ASP A 91 -39.31 10.34 10.16
N THR A 92 -40.39 11.10 10.39
CA THR A 92 -41.56 11.23 9.50
C THR A 92 -41.33 12.07 8.24
N GLN A 93 -40.11 12.57 8.02
CA GLN A 93 -39.82 13.50 6.93
C GLN A 93 -39.84 12.79 5.57
N THR A 94 -40.17 13.54 4.52
CA THR A 94 -40.02 13.09 3.14
C THR A 94 -38.59 13.27 2.66
N ILE A 95 -37.96 12.20 2.20
CA ILE A 95 -36.66 12.24 1.54
C ILE A 95 -36.82 12.22 0.01
N ARG A 96 -35.97 12.98 -0.68
CA ARG A 96 -35.94 13.13 -2.13
C ARG A 96 -34.73 12.40 -2.68
N VAL A 97 -34.97 11.30 -3.40
CA VAL A 97 -33.92 10.40 -3.92
C VAL A 97 -33.83 10.53 -5.43
N ASN A 98 -32.71 10.99 -5.94
CA ASN A 98 -32.50 11.08 -7.38
C ASN A 98 -32.15 9.70 -7.97
N ILE A 99 -32.98 9.23 -8.91
CA ILE A 99 -32.81 7.94 -9.62
C ILE A 99 -32.62 8.12 -11.14
N VAL A 100 -32.69 9.35 -11.64
CA VAL A 100 -32.37 9.73 -13.02
C VAL A 100 -31.57 11.04 -12.98
N SER A 101 -30.30 10.98 -13.35
CA SER A 101 -29.40 12.14 -13.33
C SER A 101 -28.83 12.43 -14.71
N GLY A 102 -29.02 13.65 -15.20
CA GLY A 102 -28.30 14.15 -16.38
C GLY A 102 -28.82 13.63 -17.72
N ALA A 103 -30.04 13.12 -17.78
CA ALA A 103 -30.65 12.62 -19.02
C ALA A 103 -31.38 13.74 -19.79
N THR A 104 -31.28 13.80 -21.12
CA THR A 104 -32.07 14.73 -21.95
C THR A 104 -33.52 14.27 -22.12
N THR A 105 -33.73 12.96 -22.10
CA THR A 105 -35.02 12.28 -22.15
C THR A 105 -34.97 11.04 -21.26
N THR A 106 -36.10 10.65 -20.70
CA THR A 106 -36.28 9.37 -20.00
C THR A 106 -37.68 8.83 -20.26
N SER A 107 -37.87 7.53 -20.06
CA SER A 107 -39.16 6.87 -20.30
C SER A 107 -39.51 6.00 -19.11
N VAL A 108 -40.76 6.09 -18.68
CA VAL A 108 -41.33 5.31 -17.58
C VAL A 108 -42.61 4.62 -18.00
N SER A 109 -43.01 3.56 -17.30
CA SER A 109 -44.29 2.89 -17.53
C SER A 109 -44.87 2.38 -16.22
N GLY A 110 -46.19 2.19 -16.14
CA GLY A 110 -46.79 1.54 -14.98
C GLY A 110 -46.72 0.02 -15.13
N ARG A 111 -46.10 -0.67 -14.18
CA ARG A 111 -46.04 -2.14 -14.14
C ARG A 111 -47.11 -2.65 -13.19
N ALA A 112 -48.07 -3.41 -13.71
CA ALA A 112 -49.13 -4.00 -12.89
C ALA A 112 -48.52 -5.03 -11.92
N THR A 113 -48.84 -4.89 -10.63
CA THR A 113 -48.54 -5.87 -9.57
C THR A 113 -49.81 -6.53 -9.03
N GLY A 114 -50.99 -6.03 -9.42
CA GLY A 114 -52.29 -6.62 -9.13
C GLY A 114 -53.33 -6.28 -10.20
N THR A 115 -54.54 -6.80 -10.02
CA THR A 115 -55.67 -6.58 -10.94
C THR A 115 -55.96 -5.10 -11.14
N ASN A 116 -56.22 -4.68 -12.38
CA ASN A 116 -56.45 -3.29 -12.77
C ASN A 116 -55.27 -2.34 -12.48
N GLY A 117 -54.05 -2.87 -12.34
CA GLY A 117 -52.82 -2.11 -12.18
C GLY A 117 -52.20 -1.63 -13.50
N GLY A 118 -51.10 -0.89 -13.40
CA GLY A 118 -50.24 -0.51 -14.52
C GLY A 118 -50.51 0.86 -15.14
N ARG A 119 -51.47 1.64 -14.62
CA ARG A 119 -51.74 3.01 -15.07
C ARG A 119 -50.94 4.02 -14.26
N LEU A 120 -50.45 5.07 -14.93
CA LEU A 120 -49.80 6.23 -14.31
C LEU A 120 -50.67 7.46 -14.47
N THR A 121 -50.69 8.32 -13.45
CA THR A 121 -51.29 9.66 -13.48
C THR A 121 -50.17 10.69 -13.48
N VAL A 122 -50.22 11.65 -14.41
CA VAL A 122 -49.17 12.63 -14.67
C VAL A 122 -49.76 14.02 -14.55
N SER A 123 -49.20 14.84 -13.67
CA SER A 123 -49.65 16.22 -13.44
C SER A 123 -48.54 17.21 -13.76
N ALA A 124 -48.84 18.22 -14.59
CA ALA A 124 -47.93 19.31 -14.93
C ALA A 124 -48.69 20.55 -15.41
N GLY A 125 -48.27 21.75 -14.97
CA GLY A 125 -48.85 23.02 -15.46
C GLY A 125 -50.36 23.16 -15.22
N GLY A 126 -50.88 22.56 -14.13
CA GLY A 126 -52.32 22.55 -13.83
C GLY A 126 -53.15 21.57 -14.68
N ARG A 127 -52.51 20.74 -15.51
CA ARG A 127 -53.16 19.72 -16.34
C ARG A 127 -52.77 18.31 -15.87
N THR A 128 -53.69 17.37 -16.07
CA THR A 128 -53.48 15.95 -15.77
C THR A 128 -53.59 15.12 -17.03
N LEU A 129 -52.75 14.09 -17.13
CA LEU A 129 -52.70 13.08 -18.18
C LEU A 129 -52.67 11.71 -17.52
N THR A 130 -53.44 10.74 -18.03
CA THR A 130 -53.45 9.37 -17.51
C THR A 130 -53.05 8.39 -18.61
N THR A 131 -52.16 7.45 -18.28
CA THR A 131 -51.71 6.44 -19.25
C THR A 131 -52.66 5.25 -19.34
N GLY A 132 -52.62 4.55 -20.47
CA GLY A 132 -53.01 3.15 -20.54
C GLY A 132 -52.17 2.26 -19.60
N ALA A 133 -52.68 1.09 -19.25
CA ALA A 133 -51.92 0.13 -18.45
C ALA A 133 -50.67 -0.34 -19.21
N GLY A 134 -49.49 -0.29 -18.58
CA GLY A 134 -48.22 -0.67 -19.22
C GLY A 134 -47.71 0.31 -20.29
N GLN A 135 -48.48 1.36 -20.60
CA GLN A 135 -48.12 2.30 -21.64
C GLN A 135 -46.89 3.12 -21.23
N THR A 136 -45.99 3.33 -22.19
CA THR A 136 -44.78 4.13 -21.99
C THR A 136 -45.11 5.63 -22.01
N LEU A 137 -44.68 6.31 -20.97
CA LEU A 137 -44.65 7.76 -20.84
C LEU A 137 -43.23 8.25 -21.12
N THR A 138 -43.09 9.13 -22.11
CA THR A 138 -41.82 9.80 -22.42
C THR A 138 -41.77 11.14 -21.72
N LEU A 139 -40.65 11.41 -21.04
CA LEU A 139 -40.37 12.62 -20.28
C LEU A 139 -39.15 13.30 -20.91
N ARG A 140 -39.37 14.44 -21.55
CA ARG A 140 -38.34 15.12 -22.34
C ARG A 140 -38.11 16.55 -21.85
N ARG A 141 -36.84 16.97 -21.87
CA ARG A 141 -36.46 18.35 -21.64
C ARG A 141 -36.97 19.28 -22.74
N SER A 142 -37.55 20.42 -22.37
CA SER A 142 -37.92 21.50 -23.31
C SER A 142 -37.76 22.88 -22.67
N GLY A 143 -36.82 23.71 -23.14
CA GLY A 143 -36.72 25.12 -22.71
C GLY A 143 -36.39 25.29 -21.23
N SER A 144 -37.33 25.69 -20.37
CA SER A 144 -37.24 25.67 -18.89
C SER A 144 -38.26 24.71 -18.24
N SER A 145 -38.83 23.82 -19.05
CA SER A 145 -39.92 22.92 -18.72
C SER A 145 -39.56 21.46 -19.03
N VAL A 146 -40.45 20.57 -18.60
CA VAL A 146 -40.47 19.14 -18.92
C VAL A 146 -41.77 18.87 -19.65
N VAL A 147 -41.69 18.14 -20.76
CA VAL A 147 -42.84 17.66 -21.52
C VAL A 147 -43.01 16.18 -21.21
N ALA A 148 -44.19 15.79 -20.75
CA ALA A 148 -44.59 14.40 -20.58
C ALA A 148 -45.60 14.03 -21.67
N SER A 149 -45.35 12.96 -22.42
CA SER A 149 -46.17 12.59 -23.58
C SER A 149 -46.34 11.08 -23.73
N CYS A 150 -47.50 10.66 -24.21
CA CYS A 150 -47.80 9.27 -24.57
C CYS A 150 -48.88 9.21 -25.66
N SER A 151 -48.73 8.27 -26.59
CA SER A 151 -49.50 8.20 -27.85
C SER A 151 -50.99 7.90 -27.69
N GLY A 152 -51.38 7.20 -26.62
CA GLY A 152 -52.76 6.79 -26.34
C GLY A 152 -53.35 7.48 -25.11
N CYS A 153 -52.79 8.63 -24.73
CA CYS A 153 -53.23 9.40 -23.57
C CYS A 153 -54.17 10.54 -23.99
N SER A 154 -55.04 10.96 -23.07
CA SER A 154 -55.87 12.16 -23.22
C SER A 154 -55.66 13.08 -22.02
N PRO A 155 -55.08 14.28 -22.18
CA PRO A 155 -54.41 14.77 -23.40
C PRO A 155 -53.19 13.92 -23.77
N THR A 156 -52.67 14.04 -25.00
CA THR A 156 -51.49 13.29 -25.47
C THR A 156 -50.17 13.80 -24.86
N SER A 157 -50.17 15.02 -24.33
CA SER A 157 -49.04 15.56 -23.58
C SER A 157 -49.48 16.59 -22.52
N VAL A 158 -48.64 16.74 -21.51
CA VAL A 158 -48.68 17.82 -20.51
C VAL A 158 -47.29 18.42 -20.36
N THR A 159 -47.21 19.70 -20.05
CA THR A 159 -45.94 20.44 -19.93
C THR A 159 -45.97 21.31 -18.69
N GLY A 160 -44.85 21.40 -17.98
CA GLY A 160 -44.70 22.29 -16.84
C GLY A 160 -43.24 22.46 -16.42
N SER A 161 -42.98 23.38 -15.49
CA SER A 161 -41.65 23.53 -14.86
C SER A 161 -41.24 22.31 -14.03
N SER A 162 -42.22 21.48 -13.65
CA SER A 162 -42.05 20.17 -13.03
C SER A 162 -43.16 19.25 -13.53
N VAL A 163 -42.85 17.96 -13.67
CA VAL A 163 -43.83 16.90 -13.97
C VAL A 163 -43.86 15.94 -12.78
N GLN A 164 -45.04 15.72 -12.22
CA GLN A 164 -45.26 14.74 -11.15
C GLN A 164 -45.99 13.51 -11.70
N VAL A 165 -45.44 12.32 -11.44
CA VAL A 165 -46.02 11.04 -11.81
C VAL A 165 -46.42 10.28 -10.53
N THR A 166 -47.68 9.89 -10.45
CA THR A 166 -48.26 9.11 -9.35
C THR A 166 -48.97 7.86 -9.89
N TRP A 167 -49.20 6.88 -9.02
CA TRP A 167 -49.92 5.65 -9.33
C TRP A 167 -50.55 5.08 -8.05
N ASP A 168 -51.38 4.07 -8.22
CA ASP A 168 -51.93 3.29 -7.12
C ASP A 168 -50.91 2.23 -6.67
N GLU A 169 -50.20 2.53 -5.57
CA GLU A 169 -49.11 1.70 -5.02
C GLU A 169 -49.55 0.30 -4.58
N SER A 170 -50.87 0.06 -4.40
CA SER A 170 -51.38 -1.26 -4.01
C SER A 170 -51.33 -2.28 -5.16
N ARG A 171 -51.26 -1.81 -6.41
CA ARG A 171 -51.39 -2.65 -7.61
C ARG A 171 -50.51 -2.21 -8.78
N THR A 172 -49.69 -1.18 -8.61
CA THR A 172 -48.78 -0.67 -9.64
C THR A 172 -47.43 -0.31 -9.05
N ASP A 173 -46.36 -0.66 -9.75
CA ASP A 173 -45.02 -0.11 -9.56
C ASP A 173 -44.66 0.80 -10.75
N LEU A 174 -43.78 1.78 -10.52
CA LEU A 174 -43.15 2.54 -11.60
C LEU A 174 -42.03 1.72 -12.25
N GLY A 175 -42.13 1.47 -13.54
CA GLY A 175 -41.08 0.93 -14.38
C GLY A 175 -40.15 2.02 -14.92
N LEU A 176 -38.84 1.84 -14.75
CA LEU A 176 -37.78 2.64 -15.37
C LEU A 176 -36.78 1.69 -16.04
N GLY A 177 -36.92 1.49 -17.36
CA GLY A 177 -36.25 0.39 -18.05
C GLY A 177 -36.65 -0.96 -17.45
N ALA A 178 -35.68 -1.77 -17.02
CA ALA A 178 -35.91 -3.04 -16.33
C ALA A 178 -36.29 -2.88 -14.84
N LYS A 179 -35.95 -1.74 -14.23
CA LYS A 179 -36.09 -1.49 -12.79
C LYS A 179 -37.54 -1.16 -12.42
N ARG A 180 -37.94 -1.51 -11.19
CA ARG A 180 -39.25 -1.17 -10.61
C ARG A 180 -39.09 -0.37 -9.34
N TYR A 181 -39.96 0.61 -9.12
CA TYR A 181 -39.98 1.42 -7.90
C TYR A 181 -41.41 1.49 -7.35
N ARG A 182 -41.57 1.21 -6.06
CA ARG A 182 -42.88 0.99 -5.44
C ARG A 182 -43.64 2.27 -5.13
N HIS A 183 -42.93 3.29 -4.65
CA HIS A 183 -43.52 4.44 -3.97
C HIS A 183 -43.56 5.69 -4.85
N ALA A 184 -44.67 6.41 -4.78
CA ALA A 184 -44.96 7.64 -5.48
C ALA A 184 -44.85 8.85 -4.53
N PRO A 185 -44.69 10.08 -5.05
CA PRO A 185 -44.54 10.43 -6.46
C PRO A 185 -43.11 10.29 -7.00
N PHE A 186 -43.02 10.10 -8.32
CA PHE A 186 -41.81 10.35 -9.10
C PHE A 186 -41.90 11.72 -9.77
N VAL A 187 -40.97 12.62 -9.45
CA VAL A 187 -40.98 14.03 -9.87
C VAL A 187 -39.81 14.30 -10.80
N ILE A 188 -40.09 14.91 -11.95
CA ILE A 188 -39.10 15.25 -12.95
C ILE A 188 -38.99 16.77 -13.08
N THR A 189 -37.77 17.26 -12.97
CA THR A 189 -37.44 18.69 -13.10
C THR A 189 -36.30 18.92 -14.08
N PRO A 190 -36.21 20.09 -14.72
CA PRO A 190 -35.02 20.54 -15.42
C PRO A 190 -33.80 20.60 -14.50
N THR A 191 -32.64 20.18 -14.98
CA THR A 191 -31.37 20.48 -14.30
C THR A 191 -31.06 21.97 -14.47
N PRO A 192 -30.83 22.73 -13.37
CA PRO A 192 -30.42 24.12 -13.47
C PRO A 192 -29.13 24.28 -14.28
N GLY A 193 -29.14 25.17 -15.28
CA GLY A 193 -27.95 25.48 -16.10
C GLY A 193 -27.53 24.38 -17.09
N ALA A 194 -28.32 23.31 -17.26
CA ALA A 194 -28.01 22.24 -18.21
C ALA A 194 -29.23 21.82 -19.04
N ALA A 195 -28.98 21.28 -20.24
CA ALA A 195 -30.01 20.76 -21.15
C ALA A 195 -30.51 19.35 -20.76
N THR A 196 -30.49 19.02 -19.47
CA THR A 196 -30.81 17.69 -18.93
C THR A 196 -31.92 17.77 -17.88
N LEU A 197 -32.36 16.60 -17.42
CA LEU A 197 -33.42 16.38 -16.42
C LEU A 197 -32.86 15.71 -15.17
N GLN A 198 -33.59 15.90 -14.08
CA GLN A 198 -33.45 15.18 -12.81
C GLN A 198 -34.77 14.49 -12.49
N GLY A 199 -34.72 13.17 -12.25
CA GLY A 199 -35.87 12.37 -11.83
C GLY A 199 -35.69 11.90 -10.40
N VAL A 200 -36.66 12.23 -9.54
CA VAL A 200 -36.54 12.15 -8.09
C VAL A 200 -37.77 11.46 -7.50
N LEU A 201 -37.56 10.43 -6.69
CA LEU A 201 -38.62 9.84 -5.86
C LEU A 201 -38.76 10.63 -4.56
N HIS A 202 -40.00 10.91 -4.17
CA HIS A 202 -40.32 11.43 -2.85
C HIS A 202 -40.81 10.28 -1.99
N LEU A 203 -40.10 9.99 -0.90
CA LEU A 203 -40.31 8.80 -0.08
C LEU A 203 -40.46 9.20 1.39
N ARG A 204 -41.33 8.54 2.13
CA ARG A 204 -41.27 8.54 3.60
C ARG A 204 -39.94 7.93 4.03
N LEU A 205 -39.20 8.66 4.87
CA LEU A 205 -37.86 8.23 5.28
C LEU A 205 -37.93 6.93 6.08
N ALA A 206 -38.85 6.85 7.04
CA ALA A 206 -38.94 5.76 8.02
C ALA A 206 -39.09 4.35 7.40
N ASP A 207 -39.92 4.20 6.36
CA ASP A 207 -40.39 2.90 5.87
C ASP A 207 -40.40 2.74 4.34
N GLU A 208 -40.34 3.81 3.54
CA GLU A 208 -40.28 3.69 2.08
C GLU A 208 -38.84 3.77 1.56
N TYR A 209 -38.07 4.71 2.10
CA TYR A 209 -36.66 4.88 1.76
C TYR A 209 -35.77 3.81 2.41
N LEU A 210 -35.88 3.67 3.73
CA LEU A 210 -35.02 2.75 4.49
C LEU A 210 -35.21 1.30 4.08
N ASP A 211 -36.41 0.90 3.66
CA ASP A 211 -36.73 -0.47 3.23
C ASP A 211 -35.96 -0.94 1.99
N GLN A 212 -35.32 -0.03 1.23
CA GLN A 212 -34.63 -0.38 -0.02
C GLN A 212 -33.17 0.10 -0.06
N ILE A 213 -32.55 0.35 1.10
CA ILE A 213 -31.13 0.63 1.20
C ILE A 213 -30.31 -0.64 0.93
N ARG A 214 -29.37 -0.56 -0.01
CA ARG A 214 -28.57 -1.69 -0.52
C ARG A 214 -27.08 -1.50 -0.28
N GLU A 215 -26.75 -1.28 0.98
CA GLU A 215 -25.38 -1.01 1.43
C GLU A 215 -24.64 -2.29 1.85
N VAL A 216 -25.39 -3.26 2.37
CA VAL A 216 -24.88 -4.56 2.84
C VAL A 216 -25.81 -5.68 2.35
N PRO A 217 -25.32 -6.92 2.17
CA PRO A 217 -26.17 -8.06 1.90
C PRO A 217 -27.22 -8.24 2.99
N TRP A 218 -28.49 -8.29 2.60
CA TRP A 218 -29.62 -8.43 3.52
C TRP A 218 -29.71 -9.79 4.22
N SER A 219 -28.88 -10.76 3.82
CA SER A 219 -28.71 -12.04 4.51
C SER A 219 -27.79 -11.97 5.74
N TRP A 220 -27.16 -10.82 6.00
CA TRP A 220 -26.28 -10.65 7.16
C TRP A 220 -27.02 -10.75 8.50
N PRO A 221 -26.32 -11.09 9.60
CA PRO A 221 -26.93 -11.21 10.92
C PRO A 221 -27.72 -9.96 11.32
N ARG A 222 -28.85 -10.17 12.00
CA ARG A 222 -29.82 -9.12 12.37
C ARG A 222 -29.19 -7.87 12.98
N ALA A 223 -28.29 -8.02 13.95
CA ALA A 223 -27.64 -6.89 14.62
C ALA A 223 -26.78 -6.02 13.66
N ALA A 224 -26.18 -6.61 12.63
CA ALA A 224 -25.45 -5.84 11.60
C ALA A 224 -26.41 -5.06 10.70
N LEU A 225 -27.57 -5.65 10.36
CA LEU A 225 -28.60 -4.97 9.58
C LEU A 225 -29.23 -3.82 10.37
N GLU A 226 -29.53 -4.02 11.65
CA GLU A 226 -30.06 -2.98 12.54
C GLU A 226 -29.06 -1.82 12.70
N ALA A 227 -27.76 -2.12 12.88
CA ALA A 227 -26.72 -1.09 12.90
C ALA A 227 -26.64 -0.31 11.58
N GLN A 228 -26.68 -1.00 10.44
CA GLN A 228 -26.69 -0.38 9.12
C GLN A 228 -27.94 0.49 8.92
N ALA A 229 -29.13 0.03 9.32
CA ALA A 229 -30.38 0.77 9.20
C ALA A 229 -30.36 2.05 10.05
N ALA A 230 -29.88 1.97 11.29
CA ALA A 230 -29.76 3.16 12.15
C ALA A 230 -28.73 4.17 11.64
N ALA A 231 -27.57 3.71 11.14
CA ALA A 231 -26.59 4.59 10.50
C ALA A 231 -27.18 5.23 9.23
N ALA A 232 -27.90 4.45 8.41
CA ALA A 232 -28.55 4.94 7.21
C ALA A 232 -29.63 6.00 7.53
N ARG A 233 -30.47 5.76 8.54
CA ARG A 233 -31.48 6.70 9.05
C ARG A 233 -30.84 8.01 9.50
N SER A 234 -29.77 7.94 10.29
CA SER A 234 -29.03 9.10 10.78
C SER A 234 -28.48 9.95 9.62
N TYR A 235 -27.86 9.28 8.63
CA TYR A 235 -27.35 9.94 7.42
C TYR A 235 -28.48 10.62 6.63
N ALA A 236 -29.58 9.91 6.40
CA ALA A 236 -30.75 10.42 5.68
C ALA A 236 -31.37 11.65 6.35
N LEU A 237 -31.57 11.61 7.66
CA LEU A 237 -32.10 12.74 8.44
C LEU A 237 -31.19 13.96 8.38
N ARG A 238 -29.87 13.77 8.40
CA ARG A 238 -28.90 14.86 8.19
C ARG A 238 -29.00 15.47 6.80
N LYS A 239 -29.17 14.66 5.75
CA LYS A 239 -29.34 15.17 4.38
C LYS A 239 -30.66 15.89 4.18
N VAL A 240 -31.74 15.42 4.80
CA VAL A 240 -33.03 16.14 4.81
C VAL A 240 -32.90 17.48 5.54
N SER A 241 -32.27 17.50 6.72
CA SER A 241 -32.04 18.72 7.51
C SER A 241 -31.15 19.75 6.78
N ALA A 242 -30.23 19.29 5.93
CA ALA A 242 -29.40 20.17 5.10
C ALA A 242 -30.15 20.79 3.90
N GLY A 243 -31.35 20.32 3.59
CA GLY A 243 -32.19 20.83 2.51
C GLY A 243 -31.91 20.21 1.14
N VAL A 244 -32.80 20.50 0.19
CA VAL A 244 -32.74 19.97 -1.18
C VAL A 244 -31.58 20.61 -1.95
N ARG A 245 -30.69 19.79 -2.50
CA ARG A 245 -29.61 20.27 -3.37
C ARG A 245 -30.18 20.62 -4.74
N SER A 246 -30.06 21.88 -5.14
CA SER A 246 -30.57 22.38 -6.43
C SER A 246 -29.99 21.63 -7.63
N ALA A 247 -28.72 21.23 -7.58
CA ALA A 247 -28.02 20.54 -8.66
C ALA A 247 -28.62 19.16 -9.04
N CYS A 248 -29.35 18.50 -8.12
CA CYS A 248 -29.99 17.20 -8.37
C CYS A 248 -31.49 17.17 -8.03
N ALA A 249 -32.05 18.31 -7.61
CA ALA A 249 -33.39 18.40 -7.02
C ALA A 249 -33.65 17.38 -5.88
N CYS A 250 -32.59 16.99 -5.14
CA CYS A 250 -32.61 15.84 -4.24
C CYS A 250 -31.90 16.09 -2.91
N HIS A 251 -32.28 15.33 -1.88
CA HIS A 251 -31.50 15.21 -0.64
C HIS A 251 -30.32 14.27 -0.86
N VAL A 252 -30.56 13.14 -1.52
CA VAL A 252 -29.57 12.07 -1.78
C VAL A 252 -29.69 11.55 -3.21
N ARG A 253 -28.58 11.09 -3.78
CA ARG A 253 -28.56 10.27 -5.00
C ARG A 253 -28.62 8.80 -4.63
N ASP A 254 -29.08 7.96 -5.54
CA ASP A 254 -29.24 6.51 -5.39
C ASP A 254 -27.93 5.69 -5.53
N SER A 255 -26.77 6.35 -5.45
CA SER A 255 -25.45 5.77 -5.73
C SER A 255 -24.50 5.95 -4.56
N ILE A 256 -23.30 5.35 -4.68
CA ILE A 256 -22.19 5.46 -3.72
C ILE A 256 -21.69 6.90 -3.46
N SER A 257 -22.18 7.88 -4.23
CA SER A 257 -21.93 9.30 -3.95
C SER A 257 -22.71 9.81 -2.73
N ASP A 258 -23.80 9.15 -2.37
CA ASP A 258 -24.54 9.35 -1.12
C ASP A 258 -24.84 7.98 -0.49
N GLN A 259 -26.05 7.45 -0.65
CA GLN A 259 -26.49 6.17 -0.08
C GLN A 259 -27.22 5.37 -1.15
N VAL A 260 -26.84 4.10 -1.32
CA VAL A 260 -27.38 3.26 -2.40
C VAL A 260 -28.83 2.89 -2.08
N TYR A 261 -29.75 3.48 -2.85
CA TYR A 261 -31.17 3.15 -2.84
C TYR A 261 -31.50 2.37 -4.13
N GLY A 262 -32.10 1.19 -4.00
CA GLY A 262 -32.35 0.32 -5.14
C GLY A 262 -33.81 0.25 -5.60
N PRO A 263 -34.06 -0.38 -6.75
CA PRO A 263 -35.40 -0.78 -7.15
C PRO A 263 -35.94 -1.91 -6.25
N VAL A 264 -37.19 -2.30 -6.45
CA VAL A 264 -37.79 -3.50 -5.84
C VAL A 264 -36.89 -4.72 -6.14
N PRO A 265 -36.50 -5.51 -5.11
CA PRO A 265 -35.60 -6.64 -5.30
C PRO A 265 -36.22 -7.75 -6.13
N GLU A 266 -35.35 -8.44 -6.88
CA GLU A 266 -35.68 -9.65 -7.63
C GLU A 266 -34.67 -10.76 -7.28
N GLY A 267 -35.00 -12.01 -7.60
CA GLY A 267 -34.11 -13.16 -7.39
C GLY A 267 -33.70 -13.37 -5.93
N ALA A 268 -32.42 -13.66 -5.69
CA ALA A 268 -31.89 -14.01 -4.38
C ALA A 268 -31.94 -12.87 -3.35
N GLU A 269 -31.97 -11.61 -3.78
CA GLU A 269 -32.14 -10.48 -2.84
C GLU A 269 -33.58 -10.38 -2.32
N ALA A 270 -34.56 -10.78 -3.14
CA ALA A 270 -35.97 -10.71 -2.76
C ALA A 270 -36.30 -11.63 -1.58
N SER A 271 -35.63 -12.79 -1.46
CA SER A 271 -35.83 -13.71 -0.33
C SER A 271 -35.27 -13.17 0.99
N ALA A 272 -34.21 -12.35 0.94
CA ALA A 272 -33.62 -11.72 2.13
C ALA A 272 -34.26 -10.36 2.47
N TRP A 273 -35.07 -9.79 1.58
CA TRP A 273 -35.70 -8.48 1.79
C TRP A 273 -36.56 -8.39 3.06
N PRO A 274 -37.40 -9.40 3.42
CA PRO A 274 -38.14 -9.38 4.68
C PRO A 274 -37.25 -9.23 5.92
N GLN A 275 -36.05 -9.82 5.92
CA GLN A 275 -35.10 -9.73 7.01
C GLN A 275 -34.54 -8.31 7.16
N TRP A 276 -34.24 -7.64 6.05
CA TRP A 276 -33.86 -6.22 6.06
C TRP A 276 -34.98 -5.33 6.59
N ARG A 277 -36.20 -5.48 6.07
CA ARG A 277 -37.37 -4.71 6.51
C ARG A 277 -37.66 -4.92 8.00
N ALA A 278 -37.50 -6.15 8.49
CA ALA A 278 -37.61 -6.45 9.93
C ALA A 278 -36.54 -5.73 10.77
N ALA A 279 -35.32 -5.56 10.27
CA ALA A 279 -34.28 -4.79 10.94
C ALA A 279 -34.56 -3.27 10.94
N VAL A 280 -35.09 -2.74 9.82
CA VAL A 280 -35.55 -1.34 9.74
C VAL A 280 -36.66 -1.08 10.74
N ALA A 281 -37.67 -1.96 10.78
CA ALA A 281 -38.81 -1.88 11.69
C ALA A 281 -38.41 -2.07 13.17
N ALA A 282 -37.47 -2.98 13.48
CA ALA A 282 -36.96 -3.14 14.84
C ALA A 282 -36.24 -1.89 15.36
N GLY A 283 -35.72 -1.07 14.44
CA GLY A 283 -35.09 0.20 14.75
C GLY A 283 -36.04 1.37 14.96
N GLY A 284 -37.36 1.18 15.06
CA GLY A 284 -38.30 2.30 15.24
C GLY A 284 -39.79 1.95 15.27
N SER A 285 -40.62 2.96 15.10
CA SER A 285 -42.07 2.90 14.85
C SER A 285 -42.38 3.60 13.51
N SER A 286 -43.67 3.78 13.19
CA SER A 286 -44.08 4.56 12.02
C SER A 286 -43.77 6.06 12.10
N THR A 287 -43.40 6.57 13.28
CA THR A 287 -43.19 8.02 13.51
C THR A 287 -41.83 8.37 14.07
N THR A 288 -41.04 7.36 14.46
CA THR A 288 -39.77 7.58 15.13
C THR A 288 -38.80 6.44 14.86
N GLY A 289 -37.50 6.70 14.88
CA GLY A 289 -36.49 5.68 14.72
C GLY A 289 -35.22 5.96 15.52
N TYR A 290 -34.50 4.90 15.88
CA TYR A 290 -33.24 5.00 16.59
C TYR A 290 -32.12 5.46 15.66
N VAL A 291 -31.32 6.39 16.16
CA VAL A 291 -30.12 6.93 15.50
C VAL A 291 -29.01 7.19 16.52
N PRO A 292 -27.73 7.12 16.11
CA PRO A 292 -26.65 7.65 16.90
C PRO A 292 -26.75 9.18 17.03
N ARG A 293 -26.54 9.71 18.24
CA ARG A 293 -26.51 11.16 18.52
C ARG A 293 -25.25 11.57 19.26
N TYR A 294 -24.76 12.77 19.00
CA TYR A 294 -23.64 13.37 19.75
C TYR A 294 -24.09 14.73 20.28
N ALA A 295 -23.90 14.97 21.58
CA ALA A 295 -24.36 16.19 22.25
C ALA A 295 -25.84 16.53 21.93
N GLY A 296 -26.71 15.52 21.93
CA GLY A 296 -28.12 15.68 21.63
C GLY A 296 -28.45 15.99 20.16
N GLN A 297 -27.49 15.97 19.23
CA GLN A 297 -27.72 16.18 17.81
C GLN A 297 -27.56 14.87 17.03
N ILE A 298 -28.41 14.66 16.02
CA ILE A 298 -28.27 13.52 15.09
C ILE A 298 -26.91 13.63 14.41
N ILE A 299 -26.15 12.55 14.35
CA ILE A 299 -24.84 12.57 13.69
C ILE A 299 -24.97 12.35 12.18
N GLU A 300 -24.01 12.86 11.41
CA GLU A 300 -23.79 12.34 10.06
C GLU A 300 -23.01 11.02 10.16
N ALA A 301 -23.75 9.90 10.18
CA ALA A 301 -23.19 8.56 10.34
C ALA A 301 -22.57 8.06 9.04
N LEU A 302 -21.30 8.40 8.80
CA LEU A 302 -20.54 7.90 7.65
C LEU A 302 -20.15 6.43 7.84
N TYR A 303 -20.14 5.67 6.76
CA TYR A 303 -19.73 4.26 6.78
C TYR A 303 -19.05 3.88 5.47
N SER A 304 -18.24 2.82 5.51
CA SER A 304 -17.57 2.27 4.33
C SER A 304 -17.44 0.75 4.44
N SER A 305 -17.19 0.09 3.30
CA SER A 305 -17.12 -1.37 3.25
C SER A 305 -16.11 -1.96 4.24
N SER A 306 -14.88 -1.43 4.29
CA SER A 306 -13.87 -1.94 5.23
C SER A 306 -12.79 -0.91 5.59
N SER A 307 -12.50 -0.82 6.88
CA SER A 307 -11.52 0.10 7.48
C SER A 307 -10.06 -0.38 7.46
N SER A 308 -9.74 -1.59 6.99
CA SER A 308 -8.36 -2.14 7.05
C SER A 308 -7.79 -2.37 8.46
N GLY A 309 -8.61 -2.50 9.50
CA GLY A 309 -8.14 -2.72 10.86
C GLY A 309 -8.26 -1.50 11.78
N ARG A 310 -8.53 -0.31 11.23
CA ARG A 310 -8.64 0.95 11.98
C ARG A 310 -9.35 2.01 11.14
N THR A 311 -10.33 2.71 11.71
CA THR A 311 -11.03 3.78 10.97
C THR A 311 -10.14 5.02 10.79
N VAL A 312 -10.45 5.84 9.80
CA VAL A 312 -9.73 7.09 9.49
C VAL A 312 -10.49 8.28 10.10
N ASN A 313 -9.75 9.30 10.52
CA ASN A 313 -10.31 10.59 10.90
C ASN A 313 -11.01 11.26 9.71
N ASN A 314 -12.08 12.04 9.94
CA ASN A 314 -12.82 12.70 8.86
C ASN A 314 -11.99 13.76 8.12
N GLU A 315 -11.20 14.57 8.84
CA GLU A 315 -10.36 15.63 8.27
C GLU A 315 -9.24 15.09 7.38
N ASP A 316 -8.76 13.89 7.68
CA ASP A 316 -7.76 13.18 6.88
C ASP A 316 -8.30 12.71 5.52
N VAL A 317 -9.62 12.73 5.31
CA VAL A 317 -10.30 12.23 4.09
C VAL A 317 -11.06 13.33 3.36
N PHE A 318 -11.91 14.07 4.06
CA PHE A 318 -12.87 15.01 3.46
C PHE A 318 -12.40 16.47 3.49
N LEU A 319 -11.25 16.75 4.13
CA LEU A 319 -10.71 18.11 4.34
C LEU A 319 -11.72 19.03 5.04
N GLY A 320 -11.57 19.21 6.34
CA GLY A 320 -12.47 20.04 7.15
C GLY A 320 -12.17 19.93 8.63
N GLU A 321 -13.02 20.53 9.47
CA GLU A 321 -12.84 20.48 10.92
C GLU A 321 -12.97 19.06 11.49
N PRO A 322 -12.18 18.71 12.51
CA PRO A 322 -12.36 17.47 13.26
C PRO A 322 -13.78 17.30 13.78
N VAL A 323 -14.42 16.19 13.40
CA VAL A 323 -15.77 15.84 13.89
C VAL A 323 -15.64 14.91 15.10
N PRO A 324 -16.15 15.29 16.29
CA PRO A 324 -15.87 14.59 17.55
C PRO A 324 -16.26 13.10 17.57
N TYR A 325 -17.28 12.71 16.82
CA TYR A 325 -17.76 11.33 16.75
C TYR A 325 -17.18 10.53 15.57
N LEU A 326 -16.52 11.16 14.59
CA LEU A 326 -15.87 10.49 13.45
C LEU A 326 -14.36 10.42 13.65
N ARG A 327 -13.94 9.75 14.73
CA ARG A 327 -12.54 9.61 15.13
C ARG A 327 -11.98 8.23 14.80
N SER A 328 -10.67 8.20 14.59
CA SER A 328 -9.93 6.98 14.28
C SER A 328 -9.96 6.01 15.49
N VAL A 329 -10.66 4.89 15.32
CA VAL A 329 -10.83 3.83 16.32
C VAL A 329 -10.29 2.50 15.81
N SER A 330 -9.84 1.65 16.73
CA SER A 330 -9.37 0.30 16.40
C SER A 330 -10.53 -0.55 15.87
N ASP A 331 -10.31 -1.27 14.77
CA ASP A 331 -11.31 -2.15 14.16
C ASP A 331 -10.67 -3.48 13.72
N PRO A 332 -10.22 -4.31 14.67
CA PRO A 332 -9.67 -5.64 14.34
C PRO A 332 -10.71 -6.54 13.64
N TRP A 333 -12.00 -6.28 13.85
CA TRP A 333 -13.12 -7.02 13.28
C TRP A 333 -13.13 -6.98 11.75
N SER A 334 -12.74 -5.85 11.15
CA SER A 334 -12.60 -5.73 9.70
C SER A 334 -11.44 -6.55 9.09
N THR A 335 -10.60 -7.19 9.89
CA THR A 335 -9.48 -8.02 9.39
C THR A 335 -9.80 -9.52 9.38
N THR A 336 -11.00 -9.90 9.78
CA THR A 336 -11.46 -11.29 9.83
C THR A 336 -11.59 -11.91 8.42
N ALA A 337 -11.61 -13.25 8.36
CA ALA A 337 -11.61 -14.00 7.10
C ALA A 337 -12.87 -13.74 6.25
N ASP A 338 -14.00 -13.42 6.88
CA ASP A 338 -15.27 -13.07 6.22
C ASP A 338 -15.18 -11.79 5.36
N ASN A 339 -14.16 -10.97 5.58
CA ASN A 339 -13.95 -9.77 4.78
C ASN A 339 -13.04 -10.06 3.57
N PRO A 340 -13.59 -10.13 2.34
CA PRO A 340 -12.79 -10.31 1.13
C PRO A 340 -11.90 -9.09 0.85
N ARG A 341 -12.19 -7.93 1.43
CA ARG A 341 -11.42 -6.68 1.28
C ARG A 341 -10.23 -6.59 2.23
N ARG A 342 -9.90 -7.63 3.00
CA ARG A 342 -8.73 -7.64 3.89
C ARG A 342 -7.39 -7.55 3.15
N SER A 343 -7.37 -7.78 1.84
CA SER A 343 -6.23 -7.54 0.96
C SER A 343 -6.68 -7.29 -0.47
N TRP A 344 -5.98 -6.43 -1.20
CA TRP A 344 -6.16 -6.23 -2.62
C TRP A 344 -4.82 -5.90 -3.30
N THR A 345 -4.75 -6.16 -4.60
CA THR A 345 -3.69 -5.71 -5.50
C THR A 345 -4.31 -4.99 -6.69
N ALA A 346 -3.58 -4.04 -7.26
CA ALA A 346 -4.00 -3.32 -8.45
C ALA A 346 -2.78 -2.92 -9.27
N THR A 347 -2.90 -2.94 -10.60
CA THR A 347 -1.88 -2.41 -11.51
C THR A 347 -2.44 -1.18 -12.19
N VAL A 348 -1.67 -0.09 -12.18
CA VAL A 348 -2.02 1.19 -12.79
C VAL A 348 -0.98 1.49 -13.87
N THR A 349 -1.43 1.92 -15.06
CA THR A 349 -0.51 2.33 -16.12
C THR A 349 0.17 3.65 -15.78
N GLY A 350 1.39 3.87 -16.28
CA GLY A 350 2.09 5.15 -16.13
C GLY A 350 1.25 6.33 -16.60
N ALA A 351 0.52 6.18 -17.71
CA ALA A 351 -0.38 7.20 -18.27
C ALA A 351 -1.55 7.55 -17.33
N LYS A 352 -2.20 6.55 -16.71
CA LYS A 352 -3.29 6.81 -15.75
C LYS A 352 -2.76 7.51 -14.50
N LEU A 353 -1.57 7.13 -14.02
CA LEU A 353 -0.92 7.78 -12.90
C LEU A 353 -0.57 9.24 -13.23
N ALA A 354 0.04 9.49 -14.38
CA ALA A 354 0.38 10.83 -14.85
C ALA A 354 -0.86 11.72 -15.01
N SER A 355 -1.93 11.21 -15.63
CA SER A 355 -3.22 11.90 -15.77
C SER A 355 -3.85 12.23 -14.41
N ALA A 356 -3.83 11.30 -13.46
CA ALA A 356 -4.37 11.53 -12.12
C ALA A 356 -3.68 12.69 -11.38
N PHE A 357 -2.36 12.84 -11.54
CA PHE A 357 -1.59 13.91 -10.90
C PHE A 357 -1.46 15.17 -11.77
N GLY A 358 -1.96 15.17 -13.01
CA GLY A 358 -1.78 16.29 -13.94
C GLY A 358 -0.32 16.53 -14.32
N LEU A 359 0.45 15.45 -14.49
CA LEU A 359 1.86 15.47 -14.90
C LEU A 359 2.03 14.82 -16.29
N PRO A 360 3.08 15.16 -17.07
CA PRO A 360 3.35 14.50 -18.35
C PRO A 360 3.79 13.05 -18.18
N ASP A 361 4.50 12.75 -17.09
CA ASP A 361 4.90 11.42 -16.66
C ASP A 361 5.09 11.39 -15.13
N VAL A 362 5.34 10.20 -14.58
CA VAL A 362 5.68 10.03 -13.16
C VAL A 362 6.88 9.11 -13.05
N ALA A 363 8.03 9.68 -12.68
CA ALA A 363 9.26 8.95 -12.40
C ALA A 363 9.31 8.42 -10.95
N SER A 364 8.68 9.12 -10.00
CA SER A 364 8.58 8.66 -8.61
C SER A 364 7.26 9.02 -7.95
N LEU A 365 6.80 8.17 -7.02
CA LEU A 365 5.58 8.35 -6.24
C LEU A 365 5.90 8.14 -4.76
N ASN A 366 5.82 9.21 -3.97
CA ASN A 366 6.00 9.18 -2.52
C ASN A 366 4.64 9.05 -1.81
N LEU A 367 4.47 7.95 -1.08
CA LEU A 367 3.27 7.64 -0.31
C LEU A 367 3.54 7.60 1.21
N SER A 368 4.63 8.21 1.68
CA SER A 368 5.09 8.08 3.07
C SER A 368 4.33 8.96 4.07
N ASP A 369 3.61 9.98 3.61
CA ASP A 369 2.73 10.77 4.48
C ASP A 369 1.45 9.99 4.78
N ARG A 370 1.22 9.69 6.07
CA ARG A 370 0.21 8.73 6.54
C ARG A 370 -0.64 9.32 7.65
N THR A 371 -1.90 8.91 7.68
CA THR A 371 -2.84 9.22 8.76
C THR A 371 -2.52 8.39 10.01
N SER A 372 -3.19 8.69 11.13
CA SER A 372 -3.11 7.84 12.34
C SER A 372 -3.67 6.42 12.14
N ALA A 373 -4.36 6.17 11.02
CA ALA A 373 -4.85 4.85 10.63
C ALA A 373 -3.88 4.10 9.69
N GLY A 374 -2.78 4.72 9.29
CA GLY A 374 -1.81 4.14 8.35
C GLY A 374 -2.24 4.18 6.87
N THR A 375 -3.32 4.89 6.55
CA THR A 375 -3.69 5.21 5.16
C THR A 375 -2.82 6.34 4.63
N VAL A 376 -2.60 6.42 3.31
CA VAL A 376 -1.99 7.59 2.69
C VAL A 376 -2.80 8.83 3.06
N ARG A 377 -2.15 9.81 3.68
CA ARG A 377 -2.73 11.15 3.88
C ARG A 377 -2.50 11.97 2.62
N THR A 378 -1.25 12.09 2.19
CA THR A 378 -0.86 12.81 0.97
C THR A 378 0.07 11.95 0.12
N ALA A 379 -0.23 11.84 -1.17
CA ALA A 379 0.65 11.26 -2.17
C ALA A 379 1.32 12.37 -2.96
N VAL A 380 2.63 12.26 -3.21
CA VAL A 380 3.40 13.22 -4.02
C VAL A 380 4.04 12.50 -5.20
N ALA A 381 3.63 12.86 -6.41
CA ALA A 381 4.23 12.36 -7.66
C ALA A 381 5.28 13.36 -8.18
N THR A 382 6.37 12.85 -8.74
CA THR A 382 7.44 13.63 -9.37
C THR A 382 7.66 13.14 -10.80
N SER A 383 7.65 14.06 -11.78
CA SER A 383 7.95 13.77 -13.18
C SER A 383 9.44 13.50 -13.43
N SER A 384 9.78 13.02 -14.62
CA SER A 384 11.17 12.87 -15.08
C SER A 384 11.93 14.19 -15.14
N THR A 385 11.21 15.30 -15.31
CA THR A 385 11.74 16.69 -15.31
C THR A 385 11.85 17.30 -13.91
N GLY A 386 11.43 16.58 -12.86
CA GLY A 386 11.47 17.05 -11.48
C GLY A 386 10.26 17.86 -11.00
N ALA A 387 9.23 18.04 -11.84
CA ALA A 387 8.00 18.72 -11.44
C ALA A 387 7.18 17.84 -10.48
N THR A 388 6.62 18.43 -9.43
CA THR A 388 5.86 17.69 -8.41
C THR A 388 4.38 18.10 -8.36
N ARG A 389 3.53 17.13 -8.03
CA ARG A 389 2.09 17.31 -7.78
C ARG A 389 1.64 16.41 -6.65
N SER A 390 0.64 16.84 -5.90
CA SER A 390 0.13 16.12 -4.72
C SER A 390 -1.37 15.85 -4.80
N LEU A 391 -1.79 14.73 -4.22
CA LEU A 391 -3.19 14.38 -4.00
C LEU A 391 -3.39 13.89 -2.57
N GLY A 392 -4.51 14.23 -1.94
CA GLY A 392 -4.96 13.55 -0.73
C GLY A 392 -5.19 12.05 -1.01
N GLY A 393 -4.98 11.18 -0.04
CA GLY A 393 -5.05 9.72 -0.26
C GLY A 393 -6.40 9.23 -0.78
N ASP A 394 -7.49 9.85 -0.32
CA ASP A 394 -8.84 9.60 -0.84
C ASP A 394 -9.00 10.06 -2.30
N ALA A 395 -8.47 11.22 -2.66
CA ALA A 395 -8.46 11.68 -4.05
C ALA A 395 -7.62 10.75 -4.94
N MET A 396 -6.42 10.36 -4.47
CA MET A 396 -5.53 9.43 -5.16
C MET A 396 -6.23 8.09 -5.42
N ARG A 397 -6.83 7.44 -4.40
CA ARG A 397 -7.46 6.12 -4.62
C ARG A 397 -8.58 6.20 -5.66
N ARG A 398 -9.36 7.30 -5.68
CA ARG A 398 -10.44 7.53 -6.65
C ARG A 398 -9.88 7.69 -8.06
N ALA A 399 -8.92 8.59 -8.23
CA ALA A 399 -8.30 8.86 -9.52
C ALA A 399 -7.61 7.61 -10.11
N LEU A 400 -7.00 6.78 -9.25
CA LEU A 400 -6.29 5.57 -9.67
C LEU A 400 -7.18 4.33 -9.74
N GLY A 401 -8.41 4.36 -9.20
CA GLY A 401 -9.29 3.20 -9.09
C GLY A 401 -8.81 2.15 -8.09
N LEU A 402 -8.12 2.58 -7.03
CA LEU A 402 -7.68 1.71 -5.93
C LEU A 402 -8.85 1.48 -4.96
N SER A 403 -8.91 0.29 -4.35
CA SER A 403 -9.97 -0.05 -3.39
C SER A 403 -9.96 0.86 -2.15
N SER A 404 -8.78 1.27 -1.68
CA SER A 404 -8.62 2.16 -0.53
C SER A 404 -7.33 2.99 -0.61
N ALA A 405 -7.18 3.95 0.31
CA ALA A 405 -5.90 4.64 0.55
C ALA A 405 -4.97 3.87 1.52
N ALA A 406 -5.38 2.70 2.03
CA ALA A 406 -4.55 1.84 2.88
C ALA A 406 -3.57 1.02 2.04
N THR A 407 -2.75 1.71 1.24
CA THR A 407 -1.69 1.10 0.44
C THR A 407 -0.59 0.57 1.36
N GLN A 408 0.04 -0.51 0.93
CA GLN A 408 1.03 -1.27 1.67
C GLN A 408 2.16 -1.64 0.72
N ARG A 409 3.39 -1.68 1.24
CA ARG A 409 4.55 -2.20 0.49
C ARG A 409 4.38 -3.70 0.23
N PRO A 410 4.63 -4.21 -0.98
CA PRO A 410 4.62 -5.65 -1.19
C PRO A 410 5.58 -6.36 -0.23
N ILE A 411 5.10 -7.45 0.38
CA ILE A 411 5.93 -8.32 1.22
C ILE A 411 6.15 -9.66 0.55
N SER A 412 7.36 -10.20 0.71
CA SER A 412 7.70 -11.54 0.25
C SER A 412 8.56 -12.26 1.28
N ARG A 413 8.73 -13.57 1.11
CA ARG A 413 9.63 -14.39 1.93
C ARG A 413 10.56 -15.20 1.03
N THR A 414 11.81 -15.34 1.45
CA THR A 414 12.70 -16.38 0.92
C THR A 414 12.43 -17.66 1.71
N ALA A 415 11.95 -18.70 1.06
CA ALA A 415 11.65 -19.98 1.71
C ALA A 415 12.92 -20.80 1.97
N GLY A 416 12.92 -21.58 3.05
CA GLY A 416 14.02 -22.49 3.41
C GLY A 416 13.98 -22.89 4.88
N ALA A 417 14.08 -24.18 5.16
CA ALA A 417 14.03 -24.70 6.53
C ALA A 417 15.37 -24.53 7.27
N SER A 418 16.49 -24.78 6.58
CA SER A 418 17.84 -24.65 7.11
C SER A 418 18.60 -23.44 6.53
N ALA A 419 19.75 -23.10 7.13
CA ALA A 419 20.65 -22.07 6.58
C ALA A 419 21.13 -22.45 5.16
N ALA A 420 21.35 -23.73 4.89
CA ALA A 420 21.76 -24.21 3.57
C ALA A 420 20.65 -24.08 2.53
N ASP A 421 19.39 -24.36 2.91
CA ASP A 421 18.24 -24.15 2.03
C ASP A 421 18.07 -22.66 1.69
N LEU A 422 18.22 -21.78 2.69
CA LEU A 422 18.16 -20.34 2.48
C LEU A 422 19.28 -19.84 1.56
N ALA A 423 20.51 -20.33 1.74
CA ALA A 423 21.63 -19.98 0.87
C ALA A 423 21.41 -20.43 -0.58
N ALA A 424 20.92 -21.66 -0.78
CA ALA A 424 20.57 -22.17 -2.10
C ALA A 424 19.44 -21.35 -2.75
N GLU A 425 18.41 -20.96 -1.99
CA GLU A 425 17.30 -20.15 -2.52
C GLU A 425 17.72 -18.72 -2.86
N VAL A 426 18.57 -18.11 -2.04
CA VAL A 426 19.17 -16.81 -2.36
C VAL A 426 20.04 -16.91 -3.62
N ALA A 427 20.82 -17.98 -3.77
CA ALA A 427 21.61 -18.24 -4.97
C ALA A 427 20.74 -18.36 -6.23
N ARG A 428 19.62 -19.09 -6.16
CA ARG A 428 18.67 -19.23 -7.28
C ARG A 428 18.05 -17.91 -7.71
N SER A 429 17.64 -17.10 -6.73
CA SER A 429 16.90 -15.87 -6.99
C SER A 429 17.79 -14.66 -7.33
N SER A 430 19.08 -14.70 -7.01
CA SER A 430 19.95 -13.52 -7.05
C SER A 430 21.21 -13.68 -7.91
N VAL A 431 21.52 -14.88 -8.38
CA VAL A 431 22.71 -15.17 -9.18
C VAL A 431 22.35 -15.95 -10.43
N GLN A 432 22.76 -15.41 -11.59
CA GLN A 432 22.54 -16.03 -12.90
C GLN A 432 23.02 -17.49 -12.92
N VAL A 433 22.26 -18.36 -13.59
CA VAL A 433 22.57 -19.80 -13.65
C VAL A 433 23.93 -20.06 -14.34
N SER A 434 24.35 -19.16 -15.24
CA SER A 434 25.62 -19.21 -15.97
C SER A 434 26.86 -18.81 -15.16
N ALA A 435 26.72 -18.50 -13.87
CA ALA A 435 27.88 -18.19 -13.02
C ALA A 435 28.85 -19.38 -12.97
N ARG A 436 30.09 -19.16 -13.43
CA ARG A 436 31.11 -20.21 -13.56
C ARG A 436 31.79 -20.64 -12.28
N SER A 437 31.70 -19.79 -11.26
CA SER A 437 32.32 -20.03 -9.96
C SER A 437 31.24 -20.16 -8.88
N VAL A 438 31.52 -20.94 -7.84
CA VAL A 438 30.74 -21.02 -6.60
C VAL A 438 31.64 -20.77 -5.40
N VAL A 439 31.12 -20.17 -4.34
CA VAL A 439 31.80 -20.06 -3.05
C VAL A 439 31.14 -21.00 -2.06
N ILE A 440 31.92 -21.85 -1.42
CA ILE A 440 31.47 -22.83 -0.42
C ILE A 440 31.97 -22.40 0.96
N ALA A 441 31.07 -22.35 1.93
CA ALA A 441 31.39 -22.07 3.33
C ALA A 441 30.72 -23.09 4.27
N SER A 442 31.18 -23.16 5.52
CA SER A 442 30.59 -24.03 6.54
C SER A 442 29.16 -23.59 6.91
N SER A 443 28.26 -24.55 7.11
CA SER A 443 26.88 -24.31 7.58
C SER A 443 26.77 -24.11 9.10
N TYR A 444 27.83 -24.34 9.86
CA TYR A 444 27.80 -24.33 11.33
C TYR A 444 27.97 -22.91 11.88
N GLU A 445 27.16 -22.54 12.89
CA GLU A 445 27.22 -21.22 13.53
C GLU A 445 28.54 -20.96 14.27
N SER A 446 29.26 -22.02 14.70
CA SER A 446 30.62 -21.91 15.24
C SER A 446 31.61 -21.28 14.24
N ASP A 447 31.33 -21.45 12.95
CA ASP A 447 32.23 -21.12 11.85
C ASP A 447 31.79 -19.86 11.11
N VAL A 448 30.74 -19.18 11.59
CA VAL A 448 30.06 -18.05 10.92
C VAL A 448 30.99 -16.90 10.52
N ALA A 449 32.12 -16.74 11.22
CA ALA A 449 33.14 -15.76 10.84
C ALA A 449 33.65 -15.99 9.41
N HIS A 450 33.90 -17.25 9.04
CA HIS A 450 34.37 -17.62 7.70
C HIS A 450 33.28 -17.36 6.66
N LEU A 451 32.02 -17.64 7.00
CA LEU A 451 30.87 -17.33 6.15
C LEU A 451 30.76 -15.82 5.87
N VAL A 452 30.90 -14.99 6.90
CA VAL A 452 30.87 -13.52 6.77
C VAL A 452 32.01 -13.02 5.89
N MET A 453 33.23 -13.56 6.03
CA MET A 453 34.38 -13.22 5.18
C MET A 453 34.22 -13.76 3.74
N ALA A 454 33.57 -14.91 3.56
CA ALA A 454 33.30 -15.50 2.25
C ALA A 454 32.29 -14.71 1.42
N ARG A 455 31.35 -14.02 2.08
CA ARG A 455 30.22 -13.37 1.40
C ARG A 455 30.65 -12.20 0.49
N PRO A 456 31.54 -11.27 0.89
CA PRO A 456 32.08 -10.27 -0.01
C PRO A 456 32.79 -10.88 -1.24
N LEU A 457 33.59 -11.94 -1.05
CA LEU A 457 34.26 -12.65 -2.15
C LEU A 457 33.25 -13.22 -3.16
N ALA A 458 32.21 -13.89 -2.67
CA ALA A 458 31.14 -14.41 -3.52
C ALA A 458 30.44 -13.28 -4.30
N GLY A 459 30.19 -12.14 -3.64
CA GLY A 459 29.64 -10.96 -4.27
C GLY A 459 30.54 -10.37 -5.37
N SER A 460 31.84 -10.25 -5.13
CA SER A 460 32.81 -9.70 -6.09
C SER A 460 33.02 -10.61 -7.30
N LEU A 461 32.87 -11.92 -7.13
CA LEU A 461 32.95 -12.90 -8.22
C LEU A 461 31.64 -13.03 -9.02
N GLY A 462 30.55 -12.41 -8.56
CA GLY A 462 29.22 -12.68 -9.09
C GLY A 462 28.78 -14.14 -8.90
N ALA A 463 29.36 -14.83 -7.91
CA ALA A 463 29.17 -16.25 -7.64
C ALA A 463 28.09 -16.49 -6.57
N PRO A 464 27.36 -17.62 -6.62
CA PRO A 464 26.52 -18.05 -5.53
C PRO A 464 27.38 -18.46 -4.32
N LEU A 465 26.86 -18.16 -3.13
CA LEU A 465 27.39 -18.64 -1.86
C LEU A 465 26.52 -19.82 -1.40
N LEU A 466 27.10 -21.01 -1.33
CA LEU A 466 26.44 -22.24 -0.87
C LEU A 466 27.09 -22.77 0.40
N LEU A 467 26.35 -23.57 1.17
CA LEU A 467 26.80 -24.07 2.47
C LEU A 467 27.05 -25.58 2.46
N SER A 468 28.13 -26.00 3.10
CA SER A 468 28.50 -27.40 3.28
C SER A 468 28.44 -27.82 4.74
N GLY A 469 28.17 -29.11 4.99
CA GLY A 469 28.54 -29.73 6.26
C GLY A 469 30.07 -29.93 6.35
N ARG A 470 30.55 -30.50 7.46
CA ARG A 470 31.99 -30.74 7.68
C ARG A 470 32.56 -31.73 6.68
N ASN A 471 31.87 -32.85 6.49
CA ASN A 471 32.35 -33.98 5.67
C ASN A 471 31.51 -34.21 4.40
N GLN A 472 30.41 -33.49 4.22
CA GLN A 472 29.54 -33.68 3.07
C GLN A 472 28.87 -32.38 2.64
N LEU A 473 28.68 -32.24 1.32
CA LEU A 473 27.82 -31.19 0.79
C LEU A 473 26.40 -31.38 1.34
N THR A 474 25.75 -30.29 1.72
CA THR A 474 24.35 -30.37 2.15
C THR A 474 23.46 -30.72 0.97
N GLY A 475 22.32 -31.38 1.22
CA GLY A 475 21.37 -31.72 0.14
C GLY A 475 20.89 -30.49 -0.64
N ALA A 476 20.77 -29.33 0.03
CA ALA A 476 20.43 -28.06 -0.62
C ALA A 476 21.51 -27.59 -1.61
N THR A 477 22.77 -27.72 -1.23
CA THR A 477 23.93 -27.39 -2.06
C THR A 477 24.08 -28.35 -3.22
N VAL A 478 23.91 -29.66 -3.00
CA VAL A 478 23.91 -30.67 -4.07
C VAL A 478 22.87 -30.31 -5.12
N ARG A 479 21.60 -30.12 -4.72
CA ARG A 479 20.52 -29.75 -5.66
C ARG A 479 20.81 -28.47 -6.43
N GLU A 480 21.42 -27.46 -5.80
CA GLU A 480 21.75 -26.20 -6.49
C GLU A 480 22.95 -26.32 -7.44
N LEU A 481 23.95 -27.13 -7.09
CA LEU A 481 25.05 -27.44 -8.00
C LEU A 481 24.56 -28.24 -9.19
N ASP A 482 23.75 -29.27 -8.96
CA ASP A 482 23.19 -30.11 -10.02
C ASP A 482 22.29 -29.29 -10.97
N ARG A 483 21.49 -28.35 -10.43
CA ARG A 483 20.70 -27.39 -11.24
C ARG A 483 21.56 -26.51 -12.14
N ARG A 484 22.77 -26.12 -11.69
CA ARG A 484 23.71 -25.32 -12.48
C ARG A 484 24.52 -26.20 -13.45
N GLY A 485 24.66 -27.49 -13.14
CA GLY A 485 25.32 -28.47 -13.97
C GLY A 485 26.75 -28.04 -14.35
N SER A 486 27.09 -28.25 -15.63
CA SER A 486 28.41 -27.95 -16.19
C SER A 486 28.77 -26.46 -16.24
N GLN A 487 27.85 -25.56 -15.90
CA GLN A 487 28.15 -24.12 -15.85
C GLN A 487 29.17 -23.80 -14.76
N VAL A 488 29.11 -24.47 -13.61
CA VAL A 488 30.03 -24.26 -12.49
C VAL A 488 31.28 -25.09 -12.71
N THR A 489 32.40 -24.43 -13.02
CA THR A 489 33.69 -25.09 -13.27
C THR A 489 34.71 -24.85 -12.16
N ARG A 490 34.44 -23.91 -11.25
CA ARG A 490 35.34 -23.58 -10.14
C ARG A 490 34.61 -23.40 -8.82
N ALA A 491 35.16 -23.92 -7.74
CA ALA A 491 34.70 -23.71 -6.36
C ALA A 491 35.79 -23.08 -5.50
N TYR A 492 35.44 -22.00 -4.79
CA TYR A 492 36.28 -21.42 -3.75
C TYR A 492 35.75 -21.86 -2.37
N VAL A 493 36.49 -22.72 -1.68
CA VAL A 493 36.12 -23.22 -0.35
C VAL A 493 36.73 -22.30 0.71
N VAL A 494 35.91 -21.41 1.28
CA VAL A 494 36.34 -20.43 2.28
C VAL A 494 36.18 -21.01 3.68
N ALA A 495 37.07 -21.94 4.01
CA ALA A 495 37.09 -22.66 5.28
C ALA A 495 38.40 -23.45 5.43
N GLY A 496 38.91 -23.56 6.65
CA GLY A 496 39.96 -24.52 6.99
C GLY A 496 39.48 -25.96 6.92
N SER A 497 40.42 -26.92 6.88
CA SER A 497 40.12 -28.36 6.82
C SER A 497 39.18 -28.84 7.95
N PRO A 498 39.32 -28.40 9.22
CA PRO A 498 38.41 -28.84 10.30
C PRO A 498 36.95 -28.40 10.13
N MET A 499 36.71 -27.34 9.34
CA MET A 499 35.37 -26.79 9.09
C MET A 499 34.73 -27.41 7.84
N VAL A 500 35.54 -27.63 6.81
CA VAL A 500 35.15 -28.28 5.55
C VAL A 500 36.31 -29.19 5.13
N THR A 501 36.16 -30.49 5.35
CA THR A 501 37.23 -31.48 5.15
C THR A 501 37.48 -31.78 3.67
N SER A 502 38.51 -32.57 3.39
CA SER A 502 38.82 -33.00 2.02
C SER A 502 37.68 -33.80 1.38
N SER A 503 36.85 -34.50 2.15
CA SER A 503 35.71 -35.24 1.60
C SER A 503 34.72 -34.34 0.83
N VAL A 504 34.49 -33.10 1.31
CA VAL A 504 33.68 -32.11 0.58
C VAL A 504 34.38 -31.66 -0.69
N VAL A 505 35.69 -31.46 -0.64
CA VAL A 505 36.50 -31.09 -1.81
C VAL A 505 36.45 -32.19 -2.86
N ASP A 506 36.54 -33.45 -2.45
CA ASP A 506 36.49 -34.60 -3.34
C ASP A 506 35.09 -34.75 -3.97
N GLN A 507 34.02 -34.48 -3.21
CA GLN A 507 32.64 -34.42 -3.75
C GLN A 507 32.45 -33.32 -4.80
N LEU A 508 33.12 -32.16 -4.65
CA LEU A 508 33.11 -31.09 -5.66
C LEU A 508 33.93 -31.49 -6.89
N ARG A 509 35.11 -32.10 -6.71
CA ARG A 509 35.96 -32.58 -7.81
C ARG A 509 35.30 -33.71 -8.60
N ALA A 510 34.58 -34.60 -7.93
CA ALA A 510 33.80 -35.65 -8.57
C ALA A 510 32.69 -35.10 -9.49
N ARG A 511 32.33 -33.81 -9.35
CA ARG A 511 31.41 -33.09 -10.24
C ARG A 511 32.13 -32.33 -11.37
N GLY A 512 33.44 -32.55 -11.56
CA GLY A 512 34.25 -31.83 -12.53
C GLY A 512 34.58 -30.39 -12.13
N ILE A 513 34.40 -30.02 -10.85
CA ILE A 513 34.61 -28.65 -10.38
C ILE A 513 36.05 -28.51 -9.85
N ALA A 514 36.81 -27.57 -10.40
CA ALA A 514 38.14 -27.23 -9.90
C ALA A 514 38.03 -26.50 -8.55
N VAL A 515 38.72 -26.99 -7.51
CA VAL A 515 38.58 -26.47 -6.15
C VAL A 515 39.82 -25.67 -5.72
N THR A 516 39.59 -24.44 -5.26
CA THR A 516 40.59 -23.60 -4.58
C THR A 516 40.17 -23.42 -3.13
N ARG A 517 40.98 -23.86 -2.16
CA ARG A 517 40.74 -23.56 -0.75
C ARG A 517 41.27 -22.17 -0.43
N VAL A 518 40.43 -21.36 0.21
CA VAL A 518 40.72 -19.96 0.55
C VAL A 518 40.65 -19.82 2.07
N GLY A 519 41.82 -19.77 2.71
CA GLY A 519 41.94 -19.67 4.16
C GLY A 519 42.38 -20.95 4.86
N LEU A 520 42.68 -20.82 6.15
CA LEU A 520 43.17 -21.89 7.04
C LEU A 520 42.18 -22.11 8.19
N SER A 521 42.59 -22.84 9.22
CA SER A 521 41.76 -23.11 10.41
C SER A 521 41.46 -21.86 11.26
N ASP A 522 42.27 -20.81 11.14
CA ASP A 522 42.10 -19.57 11.90
C ASP A 522 41.53 -18.41 11.07
N LYS A 523 40.89 -17.47 11.77
CA LYS A 523 40.15 -16.35 11.16
C LYS A 523 41.07 -15.29 10.54
N ASP A 524 42.29 -15.13 11.05
CA ASP A 524 43.26 -14.15 10.52
C ASP A 524 43.81 -14.62 9.18
N ALA A 525 44.23 -15.88 9.09
CA ALA A 525 44.70 -16.47 7.85
C ALA A 525 43.59 -16.51 6.78
N THR A 526 42.34 -16.83 7.17
CA THR A 526 41.21 -16.76 6.23
C THR A 526 40.95 -15.33 5.76
N GLY A 527 40.96 -14.34 6.66
CA GLY A 527 40.82 -12.93 6.29
C GLY A 527 41.88 -12.49 5.29
N ALA A 528 43.15 -12.82 5.55
CA ALA A 528 44.27 -12.52 4.66
C ALA A 528 44.10 -13.18 3.28
N ALA A 529 43.75 -14.47 3.24
CA ALA A 529 43.56 -15.21 1.99
C ALA A 529 42.40 -14.66 1.14
N VAL A 530 41.30 -14.24 1.78
CA VAL A 530 40.18 -13.59 1.09
C VAL A 530 40.61 -12.25 0.49
N VAL A 531 41.36 -11.42 1.24
CA VAL A 531 41.88 -10.14 0.75
C VAL A 531 42.81 -10.36 -0.45
N ASP A 532 43.77 -11.29 -0.35
CA ASP A 532 44.72 -11.56 -1.42
C ASP A 532 44.03 -12.09 -2.68
N LEU A 533 43.03 -12.97 -2.54
CA LEU A 533 42.24 -13.45 -3.67
C LEU A 533 41.39 -12.33 -4.30
N MET A 534 40.73 -11.50 -3.50
CA MET A 534 39.96 -10.37 -4.02
C MET A 534 40.86 -9.37 -4.75
N ARG A 535 42.09 -9.14 -4.25
CA ARG A 535 43.10 -8.29 -4.91
C ARG A 535 43.52 -8.84 -6.28
N GLN A 536 43.71 -10.16 -6.40
CA GLN A 536 44.07 -10.78 -7.68
C GLN A 536 42.99 -10.61 -8.75
N GLN A 537 41.73 -10.47 -8.34
CA GLN A 537 40.61 -10.25 -9.25
C GLN A 537 40.45 -8.76 -9.62
N GLY A 538 41.28 -7.85 -9.08
CA GLY A 538 41.19 -6.39 -9.26
C GLY A 538 41.27 -5.56 -7.96
N PRO A 539 41.14 -4.22 -8.05
CA PRO A 539 41.48 -3.31 -6.95
C PRO A 539 40.63 -3.48 -5.69
N VAL A 540 41.27 -3.29 -4.53
CA VAL A 540 40.65 -3.33 -3.20
C VAL A 540 41.11 -2.09 -2.42
N ALA A 541 40.34 -1.01 -2.48
CA ALA A 541 40.73 0.28 -1.88
C ALA A 541 40.31 0.43 -0.40
N VAL A 542 39.27 -0.29 0.00
CA VAL A 542 38.67 -0.20 1.34
C VAL A 542 38.35 -1.60 1.84
N ALA A 543 38.51 -1.82 3.14
CA ALA A 543 38.12 -3.06 3.80
C ALA A 543 37.28 -2.76 5.04
N ALA A 544 36.79 -3.80 5.71
CA ALA A 544 36.10 -3.70 6.98
C ALA A 544 36.69 -4.64 8.02
N ALA A 545 36.65 -4.24 9.29
CA ALA A 545 37.05 -5.05 10.43
C ALA A 545 35.84 -5.30 11.35
N SER A 546 35.70 -6.55 11.79
CA SER A 546 34.63 -7.00 12.67
C SER A 546 35.15 -8.05 13.67
N THR A 547 34.39 -8.33 14.73
CA THR A 547 34.70 -9.37 15.72
C THR A 547 33.59 -10.42 15.77
N GLN A 548 33.78 -11.42 16.65
CA GLN A 548 32.73 -12.40 16.96
C GLN A 548 31.45 -11.76 17.51
N ALA A 549 31.54 -10.63 18.21
CA ALA A 549 30.39 -9.99 18.82
C ALA A 549 29.57 -9.14 17.83
N SER A 550 30.13 -8.83 16.66
CA SER A 550 29.51 -8.01 15.61
C SER A 550 29.20 -8.78 14.32
N VAL A 551 28.98 -10.09 14.42
CA VAL A 551 28.62 -10.96 13.28
C VAL A 551 27.37 -10.47 12.54
N PRO A 552 26.24 -10.13 13.21
CA PRO A 552 25.04 -9.67 12.50
C PRO A 552 25.27 -8.40 11.69
N GLU A 553 26.02 -7.43 12.25
CA GLU A 553 26.35 -6.17 11.60
C GLU A 553 27.26 -6.37 10.38
N ALA A 554 28.28 -7.21 10.51
CA ALA A 554 29.17 -7.54 9.40
C ALA A 554 28.47 -8.34 8.30
N GLY A 555 27.57 -9.26 8.67
CA GLY A 555 26.71 -9.95 7.71
C GLY A 555 25.79 -8.98 6.95
N ALA A 556 25.23 -7.98 7.62
CA ALA A 556 24.43 -6.94 6.96
C ALA A 556 25.27 -6.07 6.00
N PHE A 557 26.47 -5.67 6.43
CA PHE A 557 27.42 -4.94 5.59
C PHE A 557 27.85 -5.74 4.34
N ALA A 558 27.96 -7.06 4.44
CA ALA A 558 28.38 -7.92 3.34
C ALA A 558 27.49 -7.79 2.08
N GLY A 559 26.25 -7.29 2.21
CA GLY A 559 25.33 -7.05 1.09
C GLY A 559 25.81 -5.94 0.14
N VAL A 560 26.53 -4.94 0.65
CA VAL A 560 27.15 -3.88 -0.15
C VAL A 560 28.63 -4.13 -0.40
N ALA A 561 29.28 -4.84 0.51
CA ALA A 561 30.72 -5.07 0.49
C ALA A 561 31.18 -5.85 -0.76
N GLY A 562 30.41 -6.86 -1.19
CA GLY A 562 30.76 -7.67 -2.36
C GLY A 562 30.83 -6.88 -3.68
N PRO A 563 29.74 -6.20 -4.10
CA PRO A 563 29.76 -5.35 -5.30
C PRO A 563 30.81 -4.24 -5.25
N ARG A 564 31.12 -3.72 -4.05
CA ARG A 564 32.16 -2.69 -3.85
C ARG A 564 33.57 -3.24 -3.71
N ARG A 565 33.73 -4.57 -3.71
CA ARG A 565 35.00 -5.29 -3.50
C ARG A 565 35.70 -4.92 -2.19
N GLU A 566 34.93 -4.81 -1.12
CA GLU A 566 35.41 -4.46 0.21
C GLU A 566 35.48 -5.72 1.10
N PRO A 567 36.64 -6.36 1.27
CA PRO A 567 36.76 -7.55 2.09
C PRO A 567 36.49 -7.24 3.57
N ILE A 568 36.00 -8.24 4.29
CA ILE A 568 35.87 -8.19 5.75
C ILE A 568 37.01 -9.01 6.34
N VAL A 569 37.79 -8.42 7.25
CA VAL A 569 38.83 -9.09 8.04
C VAL A 569 38.38 -9.24 9.49
N TRP A 570 38.95 -10.22 10.18
CA TRP A 570 38.56 -10.56 11.55
C TRP A 570 39.51 -9.97 12.58
N ALA A 571 38.95 -9.35 13.63
CA ALA A 571 39.67 -8.82 14.76
C ALA A 571 39.47 -9.66 16.02
N GLY A 572 40.48 -9.67 16.88
CA GLY A 572 40.37 -10.11 18.27
C GLY A 572 39.80 -9.02 19.18
N SER A 573 40.06 -9.12 20.49
CA SER A 573 39.68 -8.09 21.46
C SER A 573 40.57 -6.84 21.39
N THR A 574 41.81 -6.96 20.90
CA THR A 574 42.80 -5.88 20.93
C THR A 574 43.31 -5.43 19.58
N ARG A 575 43.31 -6.30 18.56
CA ARG A 575 43.95 -6.02 17.26
C ARG A 575 43.35 -6.80 16.11
N VAL A 576 43.61 -6.33 14.88
CA VAL A 576 43.48 -7.15 13.67
C VAL A 576 44.72 -8.03 13.57
N GLY A 577 44.54 -9.30 13.17
CA GLY A 577 45.65 -10.22 13.03
C GLY A 577 46.68 -9.75 12.01
N TRP A 578 47.95 -10.10 12.24
CA TRP A 578 49.07 -9.55 11.45
C TRP A 578 49.02 -10.00 10.00
N ARG A 579 48.48 -11.21 9.70
CA ARG A 579 48.35 -11.70 8.33
C ARG A 579 47.34 -10.86 7.55
N SER A 580 46.20 -10.57 8.17
CA SER A 580 45.17 -9.71 7.60
C SER A 580 45.72 -8.30 7.37
N LYS A 581 46.42 -7.71 8.36
CA LYS A 581 47.03 -6.38 8.18
C LYS A 581 48.02 -6.35 7.03
N ALA A 582 48.90 -7.35 6.94
CA ALA A 582 49.86 -7.45 5.83
C ALA A 582 49.15 -7.61 4.47
N ALA A 583 48.07 -8.40 4.39
CA ALA A 583 47.28 -8.54 3.17
C ALA A 583 46.58 -7.23 2.78
N LEU A 584 46.04 -6.48 3.74
CA LEU A 584 45.44 -5.16 3.51
C LEU A 584 46.47 -4.17 2.94
N THR A 585 47.68 -4.13 3.50
CA THR A 585 48.77 -3.29 2.99
C THR A 585 49.16 -3.69 1.56
N ARG A 586 49.34 -4.99 1.28
CA ARG A 586 49.62 -5.51 -0.07
C ARG A 586 48.51 -5.18 -1.07
N ALA A 587 47.26 -5.13 -0.62
CA ALA A 587 46.10 -4.78 -1.44
C ALA A 587 45.96 -3.27 -1.70
N GLY A 588 46.77 -2.43 -1.05
CA GLY A 588 46.69 -0.98 -1.18
C GLY A 588 45.50 -0.38 -0.44
N VAL A 589 44.95 -1.08 0.57
CA VAL A 589 43.83 -0.59 1.38
C VAL A 589 44.29 0.61 2.20
N ARG A 590 43.58 1.73 2.10
CA ARG A 590 43.87 2.94 2.90
C ARG A 590 42.88 3.17 4.04
N THR A 591 41.66 2.66 3.88
CA THR A 591 40.58 2.83 4.85
C THR A 591 40.07 1.49 5.32
N VAL A 592 39.87 1.34 6.64
CA VAL A 592 39.25 0.17 7.26
C VAL A 592 38.00 0.61 8.03
N ARG A 593 36.84 0.11 7.61
CA ARG A 593 35.55 0.37 8.27
C ARG A 593 35.39 -0.51 9.49
N ILE A 594 35.12 0.08 10.65
CA ILE A 594 34.85 -0.65 11.88
C ILE A 594 33.34 -0.92 11.98
N ILE A 595 32.94 -2.18 11.94
CA ILE A 595 31.54 -2.58 11.88
C ILE A 595 31.05 -2.99 13.26
N GLY A 596 30.51 -2.04 14.02
CA GLY A 596 29.92 -2.26 15.35
C GLY A 596 30.33 -1.23 16.41
N PRO A 597 29.61 -1.16 17.54
CA PRO A 597 29.97 -0.31 18.67
C PRO A 597 31.25 -0.78 19.38
N THR A 598 31.83 0.08 20.22
CA THR A 598 33.05 -0.22 20.99
C THR A 598 32.90 -1.42 21.93
N THR A 599 31.69 -1.69 22.41
CA THR A 599 31.37 -2.88 23.22
C THR A 599 31.46 -4.20 22.45
N ARG A 600 31.43 -4.16 21.11
CA ARG A 600 31.54 -5.35 20.23
C ARG A 600 32.84 -5.36 19.43
N VAL A 601 33.29 -4.21 18.98
CA VAL A 601 34.59 -4.02 18.32
C VAL A 601 35.39 -2.98 19.12
N PRO A 602 36.23 -3.40 20.08
CA PRO A 602 36.93 -2.51 21.00
C PRO A 602 37.73 -1.41 20.32
N SER A 603 37.89 -0.27 21.00
CA SER A 603 38.70 0.87 20.52
C SER A 603 40.17 0.51 20.32
N ALA A 604 40.68 -0.51 21.04
CA ALA A 604 42.01 -1.08 20.83
C ALA A 604 42.21 -1.56 19.39
N VAL A 605 41.19 -2.17 18.77
CA VAL A 605 41.23 -2.61 17.35
C VAL A 605 41.38 -1.40 16.42
N THR A 606 40.67 -0.31 16.71
CA THR A 606 40.80 0.94 15.96
C THR A 606 42.20 1.53 16.11
N SER A 607 42.72 1.55 17.33
CA SER A 607 44.06 2.08 17.64
C SER A 607 45.16 1.27 16.95
N ASP A 608 45.05 -0.06 16.94
CA ASP A 608 45.95 -0.97 16.24
C ASP A 608 45.97 -0.72 14.72
N LEU A 609 44.81 -0.49 14.10
CA LEU A 609 44.71 -0.18 12.67
C LEU A 609 45.31 1.19 12.34
N VAL A 610 45.06 2.21 13.16
CA VAL A 610 45.64 3.55 12.99
C VAL A 610 47.16 3.51 13.15
N ALA A 611 47.66 2.81 14.17
CA ALA A 611 49.10 2.60 14.37
C ALA A 611 49.75 1.85 13.21
N SER A 612 48.98 1.04 12.47
CA SER A 612 49.44 0.33 11.27
C SER A 612 49.25 1.15 9.98
N GLY A 613 48.91 2.44 10.07
CA GLY A 613 48.82 3.36 8.93
C GLY A 613 47.46 3.42 8.22
N PHE A 614 46.41 2.77 8.74
CA PHE A 614 45.08 2.79 8.13
C PHE A 614 44.21 3.93 8.67
N ARG A 615 43.43 4.58 7.80
CA ARG A 615 42.32 5.44 8.23
C ARG A 615 41.15 4.57 8.67
N THR A 616 40.41 4.97 9.70
CA THR A 616 39.27 4.20 10.19
C THR A 616 37.97 5.01 10.19
N MET A 617 36.87 4.36 9.82
CA MET A 617 35.51 4.92 9.93
C MET A 617 34.63 3.90 10.66
N ARG A 618 33.93 4.30 11.72
CA ARG A 618 33.11 3.37 12.51
C ARG A 618 31.62 3.52 12.21
N PHE A 619 30.95 2.40 12.02
CA PHE A 619 29.49 2.28 12.07
C PHE A 619 29.09 1.74 13.44
N SER A 620 28.39 2.55 14.24
CA SER A 620 28.10 2.25 15.64
C SER A 620 26.67 2.61 16.00
N GLY A 621 26.06 1.77 16.84
CA GLY A 621 24.74 1.97 17.40
C GLY A 621 24.54 1.07 18.60
N SER A 622 23.48 1.35 19.37
CA SER A 622 23.10 0.59 20.57
C SER A 622 22.65 -0.85 20.28
N SER A 623 22.38 -1.20 19.01
CA SER A 623 21.95 -2.53 18.60
C SER A 623 22.39 -2.84 17.17
N SER A 624 22.45 -4.13 16.83
CA SER A 624 22.71 -4.60 15.46
C SER A 624 21.67 -4.08 14.47
N SER A 625 20.41 -3.94 14.91
CA SER A 625 19.34 -3.34 14.12
C SER A 625 19.63 -1.89 13.76
N LEU A 626 20.10 -1.08 14.72
CA LEU A 626 20.46 0.31 14.46
C LEU A 626 21.68 0.43 13.53
N VAL A 627 22.73 -0.38 13.75
CA VAL A 627 23.90 -0.40 12.86
C VAL A 627 23.51 -0.82 11.44
N SER A 628 22.67 -1.85 11.29
CA SER A 628 22.19 -2.28 9.97
C SER A 628 21.34 -1.22 9.26
N ALA A 629 20.54 -0.45 10.01
CA ALA A 629 19.77 0.68 9.48
C ALA A 629 20.68 1.83 9.02
N GLN A 630 21.72 2.17 9.79
CA GLN A 630 22.72 3.17 9.39
C GLN A 630 23.48 2.73 8.13
N LEU A 631 23.91 1.46 8.06
CA LEU A 631 24.56 0.91 6.88
C LEU A 631 23.65 0.99 5.64
N ALA A 632 22.38 0.61 5.80
CA ALA A 632 21.40 0.66 4.71
C ALA A 632 21.18 2.08 4.19
N ASP A 633 21.07 3.08 5.07
CA ASP A 633 20.90 4.48 4.67
C ASP A 633 22.16 5.07 4.04
N TYR A 634 23.33 4.88 4.69
CA TYR A 634 24.61 5.38 4.19
C TYR A 634 24.94 4.83 2.80
N PHE A 635 24.67 3.55 2.56
CA PHE A 635 24.95 2.88 1.29
C PHE A 635 23.73 2.80 0.36
N ARG A 636 22.67 3.59 0.57
CA ARG A 636 21.41 3.48 -0.18
C ARG A 636 21.58 3.48 -1.71
N ASN A 637 22.51 4.29 -2.22
CA ASN A 637 22.81 4.40 -3.66
C ASN A 637 23.78 3.33 -4.19
N SER A 638 24.34 2.48 -3.31
CA SER A 638 25.25 1.39 -3.69
C SER A 638 24.53 0.05 -3.85
N TYR A 639 23.25 -0.06 -3.48
CA TYR A 639 22.46 -1.27 -3.66
C TYR A 639 21.80 -1.29 -5.03
N THR A 640 21.78 -2.44 -5.69
CA THR A 640 21.07 -2.64 -6.96
C THR A 640 19.64 -3.12 -6.77
N GLY A 641 19.30 -3.63 -5.58
CA GLY A 641 17.94 -4.09 -5.25
C GLY A 641 17.01 -2.96 -4.79
N THR A 642 15.76 -2.98 -5.25
CA THR A 642 14.69 -2.05 -4.86
C THR A 642 13.90 -2.49 -3.61
N ARG A 643 14.43 -3.46 -2.86
CA ARG A 643 13.77 -4.03 -1.68
C ARG A 643 14.71 -4.06 -0.50
N VAL A 644 14.18 -4.03 0.71
CA VAL A 644 14.93 -4.35 1.93
C VAL A 644 14.71 -5.80 2.35
N VAL A 645 15.73 -6.42 2.91
CA VAL A 645 15.66 -7.80 3.42
C VAL A 645 15.77 -7.79 4.94
N LEU A 646 14.72 -8.21 5.63
CA LEU A 646 14.72 -8.46 7.05
C LEU A 646 15.37 -9.82 7.31
N ALA A 647 16.43 -9.82 8.10
CA ALA A 647 17.13 -11.03 8.52
C ALA A 647 17.19 -11.09 10.05
N ARG A 648 16.97 -12.27 10.60
CA ARG A 648 16.98 -12.48 12.06
C ARG A 648 18.36 -12.20 12.64
N THR A 649 18.41 -11.63 13.84
CA THR A 649 19.50 -11.78 14.81
C THR A 649 19.10 -12.81 15.85
N GLY A 650 19.84 -13.90 15.98
CA GLY A 650 19.58 -14.96 16.96
C GLY A 650 20.88 -15.46 17.54
N GLY A 651 21.19 -15.08 18.79
CA GLY A 651 22.54 -15.20 19.35
C GLY A 651 23.59 -14.43 18.53
N GLY A 652 24.73 -14.06 19.12
CA GLY A 652 25.78 -13.33 18.40
C GLY A 652 26.46 -14.10 17.25
N ARG A 653 25.88 -15.20 16.75
CA ARG A 653 26.50 -16.14 15.78
C ARG A 653 25.61 -16.54 14.60
N THR A 654 24.47 -15.88 14.38
CA THR A 654 23.58 -16.27 13.27
C THR A 654 24.18 -15.98 11.89
N SER A 655 23.95 -16.90 10.94
CA SER A 655 24.33 -16.77 9.54
C SER A 655 23.34 -15.98 8.67
N ASP A 656 22.14 -15.69 9.18
CA ASP A 656 21.03 -15.16 8.41
C ASP A 656 21.36 -13.84 7.69
N PRO A 657 21.98 -12.81 8.33
CA PRO A 657 22.33 -11.57 7.63
C PRO A 657 23.33 -11.78 6.48
N ALA A 658 24.33 -12.65 6.67
CA ALA A 658 25.32 -12.96 5.64
C ALA A 658 24.71 -13.73 4.45
N ILE A 659 23.72 -14.59 4.69
CA ILE A 659 22.96 -15.26 3.63
C ILE A 659 22.07 -14.25 2.89
N ALA A 660 21.33 -13.41 3.63
CA ALA A 660 20.47 -12.36 3.05
C ALA A 660 21.24 -11.39 2.15
N ALA A 661 22.49 -11.09 2.48
CA ALA A 661 23.40 -10.26 1.68
C ALA A 661 23.64 -10.80 0.25
N GLY A 662 23.28 -12.06 -0.04
CA GLY A 662 23.22 -12.61 -1.39
C GLY A 662 22.29 -11.84 -2.34
N GLN A 663 21.24 -11.21 -1.81
CA GLN A 663 20.19 -10.56 -2.59
C GLN A 663 20.55 -9.17 -3.12
N ARG A 664 21.77 -8.67 -2.84
CA ARG A 664 22.26 -7.33 -3.26
C ARG A 664 21.32 -6.19 -2.89
N ALA A 665 20.66 -6.35 -1.74
CA ALA A 665 19.69 -5.44 -1.14
C ALA A 665 20.17 -5.06 0.26
N PRO A 666 19.74 -3.90 0.81
CA PRO A 666 20.01 -3.59 2.20
C PRO A 666 19.44 -4.67 3.11
N VAL A 667 20.28 -5.19 4.00
CA VAL A 667 19.91 -6.20 4.99
C VAL A 667 19.69 -5.51 6.32
N LEU A 668 18.46 -5.57 6.83
CA LEU A 668 18.07 -4.98 8.10
C LEU A 668 17.93 -6.10 9.13
N VAL A 669 18.73 -6.00 10.17
CA VAL A 669 18.81 -7.00 11.23
C VAL A 669 17.64 -6.80 12.18
N VAL A 670 16.84 -7.83 12.42
CA VAL A 670 15.67 -7.79 13.31
C VAL A 670 15.70 -8.95 14.30
N THR A 671 15.15 -8.78 15.49
CA THR A 671 14.90 -9.90 16.41
C THR A 671 13.59 -10.58 16.02
N THR A 672 12.86 -11.17 16.97
CA THR A 672 11.46 -11.59 16.76
C THR A 672 10.55 -10.42 16.38
N SER A 673 10.90 -9.20 16.78
CA SER A 673 10.19 -7.94 16.47
C SER A 673 11.09 -6.96 15.71
N ALA A 674 10.54 -6.25 14.73
CA ALA A 674 11.25 -5.15 14.07
C ALA A 674 11.27 -3.90 15.00
N PRO A 675 12.45 -3.38 15.37
CA PRO A 675 12.56 -2.19 16.21
C PRO A 675 12.23 -0.92 15.43
N GLY A 676 11.92 0.16 16.15
CA GLY A 676 11.52 1.45 15.57
C GLY A 676 12.55 2.03 14.59
N SER A 677 13.85 1.80 14.79
CA SER A 677 14.92 2.24 13.89
C SER A 677 14.80 1.61 12.49
N VAL A 678 14.54 0.30 12.43
CA VAL A 678 14.34 -0.45 11.18
C VAL A 678 13.01 -0.05 10.54
N THR A 679 11.93 -0.05 11.33
CA THR A 679 10.59 0.28 10.84
C THR A 679 10.56 1.68 10.24
N SER A 680 11.02 2.70 10.98
CA SER A 680 10.96 4.09 10.53
C SER A 680 11.82 4.38 9.31
N LEU A 681 12.98 3.74 9.19
CA LEU A 681 13.86 3.90 8.03
C LEU A 681 13.16 3.40 6.75
N VAL A 682 12.63 2.17 6.78
CA VAL A 682 11.98 1.58 5.59
C VAL A 682 10.72 2.35 5.23
N GLN A 683 9.95 2.72 6.23
CA GLN A 683 8.67 3.40 6.08
C GLN A 683 8.81 4.80 5.46
N ARG A 684 9.83 5.58 5.87
CA ARG A 684 10.10 6.91 5.31
C ARG A 684 10.86 6.88 3.99
N SER A 685 11.51 5.77 3.65
CA SER A 685 12.36 5.68 2.46
C SER A 685 11.54 5.40 1.20
N PRO A 686 11.57 6.28 0.18
CA PRO A 686 10.98 5.98 -1.13
C PRO A 686 11.83 4.96 -1.92
N HIS A 687 13.09 4.72 -1.53
CA HIS A 687 14.01 3.87 -2.28
C HIS A 687 13.70 2.36 -2.21
N TRP A 688 12.93 1.92 -1.22
CA TRP A 688 12.70 0.49 -0.97
C TRP A 688 11.22 0.13 -0.95
N PRO A 689 10.51 0.18 -2.11
CA PRO A 689 9.08 -0.06 -2.21
C PRO A 689 8.61 -1.45 -1.74
N ALA A 690 9.51 -2.43 -1.56
CA ALA A 690 9.16 -3.77 -1.12
C ALA A 690 10.01 -4.24 0.08
N VAL A 691 9.42 -5.11 0.90
CA VAL A 691 10.07 -5.72 2.07
C VAL A 691 10.09 -7.23 1.92
N ARG A 692 11.24 -7.87 2.15
CA ARG A 692 11.37 -9.32 2.12
C ARG A 692 11.86 -9.83 3.46
N ALA A 693 11.30 -10.93 3.95
CA ALA A 693 11.89 -11.64 5.08
C ALA A 693 12.74 -12.83 4.60
N LEU A 694 13.89 -13.05 5.24
CA LEU A 694 14.68 -14.25 5.06
C LEU A 694 14.14 -15.37 5.98
N GLY A 695 13.61 -16.43 5.38
CA GLY A 695 13.18 -17.64 6.08
C GLY A 695 11.75 -17.64 6.62
N PRO A 696 11.39 -18.72 7.34
CA PRO A 696 10.04 -18.94 7.86
C PRO A 696 9.65 -17.91 8.95
N THR A 697 8.40 -17.97 9.36
CA THR A 697 7.82 -17.09 10.41
C THR A 697 8.53 -17.21 11.75
N THR A 698 9.15 -18.36 12.04
CA THR A 698 9.97 -18.59 13.23
C THR A 698 11.30 -17.84 13.19
N ARG A 699 11.81 -17.46 12.00
CA ARG A 699 13.01 -16.62 11.86
C ARG A 699 12.66 -15.13 11.88
N VAL A 700 11.73 -14.73 11.03
CA VAL A 700 11.20 -13.36 10.96
C VAL A 700 9.68 -13.44 11.03
N SER A 701 9.09 -12.97 12.12
CA SER A 701 7.64 -13.08 12.35
C SER A 701 6.83 -12.33 11.29
N SER A 702 5.62 -12.82 10.99
CA SER A 702 4.70 -12.10 10.10
C SER A 702 4.28 -10.75 10.68
N ALA A 703 4.25 -10.64 12.01
CA ALA A 703 4.04 -9.36 12.71
C ALA A 703 5.17 -8.36 12.39
N SER A 704 6.44 -8.78 12.46
CA SER A 704 7.58 -7.93 12.07
C SER A 704 7.53 -7.48 10.63
N LEU A 705 7.27 -8.42 9.72
CA LEU A 705 7.18 -8.12 8.29
C LEU A 705 6.04 -7.14 7.98
N THR A 706 4.88 -7.34 8.61
CA THR A 706 3.72 -6.45 8.50
C THR A 706 4.00 -5.08 9.11
N LYS A 707 4.67 -5.03 10.28
CA LYS A 707 5.05 -3.78 10.94
C LYS A 707 5.95 -2.93 10.05
N VAL A 708 6.99 -3.51 9.45
CA VAL A 708 7.90 -2.80 8.55
C VAL A 708 7.20 -2.35 7.27
N ARG A 709 6.24 -3.14 6.75
CA ARG A 709 5.46 -2.83 5.54
C ARG A 709 4.55 -1.61 5.66
N ARG A 710 4.02 -1.32 6.84
CA ARG A 710 2.82 -0.49 7.08
C ARG A 710 2.98 1.03 6.82
N ALA A 711 3.96 1.50 6.05
CA ALA A 711 3.99 2.89 5.58
C ALA A 711 4.31 3.06 4.11
#